data_AF-A0A9J5X3U4-F1
#
_entry.id   AF-A0A9J5X3U4-F1
#
_cell.length_a   1.000
_cell.length_b   1.000
_cell.length_c   1.000
_cell.angle_alpha   90.00
_cell.angle_beta   90.00
_cell.angle_gamma   90.00
#
_symmetry.space_group_name_H-M   'P 1'
#
loop_
_entity.id
_entity.type
_entity.pdbx_description
1 polymer ?
#
loop_
_entity_poly.entity_id
_entity_poly.type
_entity_poly.pdbx_seq_one_letter_code
_entity_poly.pdbx_strand_id
1 'polypeptide(L)'
;MESSGELVPFPLLTTPIESNYRACTIPYRFPSDNPKKPTPTELSWINLFMNSIPSFRKRAESDDTVPDAPMRAEKFAQRYAAILEDIKKDPESHGGPPNCILLCRLREQVLREVGFRDIFKKVKDEENAKAISLFKEVVCLNDAIEDEAKRVENLVRGIFAGNIFDLGSAKLAELFSEDGMSFLASCQNLVPRPWVIDDLDVFITKWSKKTWKKAVIFVDNSGADVILGMLPFARELLRHGAQVVLAANDLPSINDVTYPELVEIISKLKDEHGKLIGVDTSNLLVANSGNDLPVIDLTMVSQELAYLASDADLIILEGMGRGIETNLYARFKCDSLKIGMVKHPEVAQFLGGRLYDCVFKFNEASSWIANEAFVCLGASAVVWPCSVISKNESYKSWSEIFGKIENRIRDKKTSVRPKPSARLTVSSSMAALSASAHVSIRIFFHSSFTNNKISNFSQQFKLENYTTITTTSKRSISMPALAPKTTENSASQLQSTTNSVKGWAEFAKNVSGEWDGFGADFSKQGEPIELPESVVPGAYREWEVKVFDWQTQCPTLAHDDDAFSFMYKFIRLLPTVGCEADAATRYSIDERNISDANVSAFVYQSTGCYVAARSNNHDGNYNTAPYLSWELEHCLIDPRDKESRVRIVQVVRLQDSKLVLQNIKVFCEHWYGPFRNGDQLGGCAIQDSAFASTKALDPAEVIGVWEGKHAISSFNNAPEVRTK
;
A
#
# COMPACT_ATOMS: atom_id res chain seq x y z
N MET A 1 -6.39 30.42 22.13
CA MET A 1 -7.54 29.54 22.42
C MET A 1 -7.05 28.16 22.12
N GLU A 2 -6.72 27.39 23.15
CA GLU A 2 -6.35 25.98 23.00
C GLU A 2 -7.64 25.17 22.84
N SER A 3 -7.62 24.19 21.93
CA SER A 3 -8.71 23.24 21.76
C SER A 3 -9.00 22.56 23.09
N SER A 4 -10.27 22.53 23.52
CA SER A 4 -10.67 22.18 24.89
C SER A 4 -10.65 20.68 25.21
N GLY A 5 -10.22 19.82 24.28
CA GLY A 5 -10.23 18.35 24.42
C GLY A 5 -8.87 17.72 24.17
N GLU A 6 -8.58 16.64 24.90
CA GLU A 6 -7.43 15.78 24.63
C GLU A 6 -7.55 15.19 23.22
N LEU A 7 -6.49 15.33 22.42
CA LEU A 7 -6.42 14.78 21.07
C LEU A 7 -5.97 13.32 21.12
N VAL A 8 -6.53 12.49 20.25
CA VAL A 8 -6.31 11.04 20.20
C VAL A 8 -6.00 10.59 18.77
N PRO A 9 -5.36 9.42 18.57
CA PRO A 9 -5.15 8.89 17.24
C PRO A 9 -6.46 8.51 16.55
N PHE A 10 -6.56 8.79 15.26
CA PHE A 10 -7.70 8.43 14.45
C PHE A 10 -7.87 6.89 14.41
N PRO A 11 -9.05 6.34 14.76
CA PRO A 11 -9.21 4.93 15.11
C PRO A 11 -8.96 3.97 13.95
N LEU A 12 -9.11 4.45 12.72
CA LEU A 12 -8.97 3.66 11.51
C LEU A 12 -7.55 3.67 10.94
N LEU A 13 -6.59 4.35 11.56
CA LEU A 13 -5.18 4.18 11.22
C LEU A 13 -4.74 2.73 11.50
N THR A 14 -3.91 2.18 10.60
CA THR A 14 -3.28 0.88 10.81
C THR A 14 -2.37 0.91 12.04
N THR A 15 -2.53 -0.09 12.91
CA THR A 15 -1.72 -0.25 14.13
C THR A 15 -0.58 -1.26 13.92
N PRO A 16 0.58 -1.10 14.60
CA PRO A 16 0.94 0.02 15.47
C PRO A 16 1.18 1.30 14.68
N ILE A 17 0.69 2.43 15.18
CA ILE A 17 0.65 3.71 14.44
C ILE A 17 2.07 4.26 14.27
N GLU A 18 2.90 4.10 15.30
CA GLU A 18 4.26 4.61 15.40
C GLU A 18 5.19 4.09 14.29
N SER A 19 4.92 2.89 13.76
CA SER A 19 5.70 2.28 12.68
C SER A 19 5.03 2.36 11.31
N ASN A 20 3.72 2.64 11.24
CA ASN A 20 2.93 2.53 10.01
C ASN A 20 2.36 3.85 9.51
N TYR A 21 2.38 4.90 10.33
CA TYR A 21 1.83 6.19 9.96
C TYR A 21 2.86 7.30 10.06
N ARG A 22 2.95 8.07 8.96
CA ARG A 22 3.64 9.34 8.90
C ARG A 22 2.71 10.31 8.19
N ALA A 23 2.38 11.42 8.86
CA ALA A 23 1.47 12.41 8.30
C ALA A 23 2.05 13.04 7.03
N CYS A 24 3.24 13.65 7.08
CA CYS A 24 3.85 14.33 5.93
C CYS A 24 4.27 13.34 4.84
N THR A 25 3.71 13.51 3.64
CA THR A 25 3.97 12.69 2.46
C THR A 25 5.38 12.90 1.90
N ILE A 26 5.83 14.16 1.86
CA ILE A 26 7.08 14.54 1.20
C ILE A 26 8.18 14.62 2.25
N PRO A 27 9.21 13.74 2.22
CA PRO A 27 10.31 13.83 3.15
C PRO A 27 11.22 15.01 2.76
N TYR A 28 11.34 15.99 3.66
CA TYR A 28 12.26 17.11 3.43
C TYR A 28 13.71 16.71 3.75
N ARG A 29 13.88 15.70 4.60
CA ARG A 29 15.16 15.26 5.14
C ARG A 29 15.17 13.76 5.39
N PHE A 30 16.35 13.16 5.20
CA PHE A 30 16.69 11.80 5.61
C PHE A 30 17.67 11.80 6.80
N PRO A 31 17.71 10.73 7.63
CA PRO A 31 18.64 10.65 8.75
C PRO A 31 20.13 10.75 8.38
N SER A 32 20.48 10.45 7.13
CA SER A 32 21.83 10.56 6.59
C SER A 32 22.25 11.99 6.24
N ASP A 33 21.30 12.93 6.16
CA ASP A 33 21.59 14.31 5.80
C ASP A 33 22.27 15.05 6.96
N ASN A 34 23.13 16.03 6.63
CA ASN A 34 23.82 16.82 7.65
C ASN A 34 22.79 17.62 8.49
N PRO A 35 22.66 17.38 9.81
CA PRO A 35 21.62 18.02 10.63
C PRO A 35 21.83 19.54 10.77
N LYS A 36 23.06 20.04 10.57
CA LYS A 36 23.40 21.46 10.70
C LYS A 36 23.25 22.27 9.42
N LYS A 37 22.77 21.67 8.32
CA LYS A 37 22.61 22.33 7.03
C LYS A 37 21.25 22.01 6.44
N PRO A 38 20.52 23.00 5.90
CA PRO A 38 19.25 22.73 5.25
C PRO A 38 19.46 21.89 3.99
N THR A 39 18.55 20.95 3.73
CA THR A 39 18.53 20.19 2.48
C THR A 39 17.96 21.05 1.34
N PRO A 40 18.18 20.69 0.07
CA PRO A 40 17.54 21.36 -1.06
C PRO A 40 16.01 21.35 -0.97
N THR A 41 15.42 20.26 -0.48
CA THR A 41 13.97 20.13 -0.29
C THR A 41 13.47 21.08 0.80
N GLU A 42 14.15 21.13 1.96
CA GLU A 42 13.81 22.09 3.02
C GLU A 42 13.87 23.52 2.50
N LEU A 43 14.92 23.89 1.75
CA LEU A 43 15.04 25.23 1.15
C LEU A 43 13.88 25.54 0.18
N SER A 44 13.49 24.59 -0.67
CA SER A 44 12.38 24.77 -1.60
C SER A 44 11.08 25.07 -0.86
N TRP A 45 10.76 24.26 0.16
CA TRP A 45 9.55 24.43 0.95
C TRP A 45 9.59 25.69 1.81
N ILE A 46 10.70 26.01 2.46
CA ILE A 46 10.83 27.27 3.21
C ILE A 46 10.62 28.47 2.26
N ASN A 47 11.16 28.43 1.05
CA ASN A 47 10.96 29.49 0.07
C ASN A 47 9.51 29.58 -0.40
N LEU A 48 8.81 28.45 -0.58
CA LEU A 48 7.37 28.44 -0.87
C LEU A 48 6.58 29.16 0.23
N PHE A 49 6.84 28.85 1.50
CA PHE A 49 6.18 29.52 2.62
C PHE A 49 6.57 31.00 2.72
N MET A 50 7.84 31.34 2.45
CA MET A 50 8.30 32.74 2.40
C MET A 50 7.55 33.54 1.32
N ASN A 51 7.34 32.94 0.15
CA ASN A 51 6.62 33.56 -0.96
C ASN A 51 5.12 33.76 -0.68
N SER A 52 4.55 33.04 0.32
CA SER A 52 3.16 33.25 0.74
C SER A 52 2.97 34.49 1.61
N ILE A 53 4.02 35.01 2.27
CA ILE A 53 3.93 36.11 3.24
C ILE A 53 3.21 37.34 2.70
N PRO A 54 3.49 37.86 1.49
CA PRO A 54 2.83 39.05 0.98
C PRO A 54 1.30 38.90 0.85
N SER A 55 0.83 37.70 0.46
CA SER A 55 -0.59 37.39 0.34
C SER A 55 -1.28 37.42 1.70
N PHE A 56 -0.74 36.69 2.69
CA PHE A 56 -1.27 36.65 4.05
C PHE A 56 -1.23 38.02 4.71
N ARG A 57 -0.13 38.76 4.53
CA ARG A 57 0.01 40.13 5.00
C ARG A 57 -1.09 41.01 4.42
N LYS A 58 -1.25 41.07 3.09
CA LYS A 58 -2.27 41.89 2.44
C LYS A 58 -3.68 41.57 2.94
N ARG A 59 -3.97 40.28 3.14
CA ARG A 59 -5.25 39.83 3.69
C ARG A 59 -5.44 40.31 5.14
N ALA A 60 -4.43 40.13 5.98
CA ALA A 60 -4.41 40.58 7.37
C ALA A 60 -4.50 42.11 7.50
N GLU A 61 -3.85 42.88 6.62
CA GLU A 61 -3.95 44.35 6.59
C GLU A 61 -5.37 44.85 6.33
N SER A 62 -6.19 44.04 5.64
CA SER A 62 -7.57 44.36 5.28
C SER A 62 -8.62 43.83 6.27
N ASP A 63 -8.20 43.16 7.35
CA ASP A 63 -9.10 42.66 8.39
C ASP A 63 -9.55 43.81 9.31
N ASP A 64 -10.73 44.35 9.02
CA ASP A 64 -11.33 45.48 9.74
C ASP A 64 -11.83 45.12 11.15
N THR A 65 -11.83 43.84 11.51
CA THR A 65 -12.20 43.38 12.85
C THR A 65 -11.06 43.52 13.86
N VAL A 66 -9.83 43.74 13.39
CA VAL A 66 -8.63 43.84 14.21
C VAL A 66 -8.12 45.30 14.28
N PRO A 67 -8.03 45.90 15.49
CA PRO A 67 -7.46 47.23 15.67
C PRO A 67 -5.99 47.28 15.22
N ASP A 68 -5.62 48.34 14.49
CA ASP A 68 -4.28 48.52 13.92
C ASP A 68 -3.83 47.36 13.01
N ALA A 69 -4.77 46.73 12.30
CA ALA A 69 -4.52 45.61 11.40
C ALA A 69 -3.31 45.81 10.47
N PRO A 70 -3.11 46.98 9.81
CA PRO A 70 -1.91 47.20 8.99
C PRO A 70 -0.59 47.02 9.74
N MET A 71 -0.51 47.54 10.98
CA MET A 71 0.69 47.44 11.81
C MET A 71 0.92 46.01 12.29
N ARG A 72 -0.15 45.30 12.67
CA ARG A 72 -0.08 43.90 13.11
C ARG A 72 0.28 42.95 11.97
N ALA A 73 -0.20 43.20 10.76
CA ALA A 73 0.12 42.44 9.57
C ALA A 73 1.58 42.62 9.15
N GLU A 74 2.13 43.83 9.23
CA GLU A 74 3.57 44.07 9.09
C GLU A 74 4.38 43.27 10.12
N LYS A 75 3.93 43.28 11.40
CA LYS A 75 4.57 42.50 12.47
C LYS A 75 4.51 40.99 12.19
N PHE A 76 3.41 40.48 11.64
CA PHE A 76 3.32 39.08 11.18
C PHE A 76 4.37 38.80 10.10
N ALA A 77 4.43 39.62 9.06
CA ALA A 77 5.34 39.43 7.94
C ALA A 77 6.80 39.40 8.40
N GLN A 78 7.19 40.36 9.24
CA GLN A 78 8.55 40.44 9.80
C GLN A 78 8.89 39.23 10.68
N ARG A 79 8.01 38.86 11.62
CA ARG A 79 8.26 37.75 12.55
C ARG A 79 8.32 36.41 11.83
N TYR A 80 7.37 36.14 10.94
CA TYR A 80 7.34 34.87 10.24
C TYR A 80 8.50 34.74 9.24
N ALA A 81 8.86 35.81 8.52
CA ALA A 81 10.05 35.82 7.68
C ALA A 81 11.33 35.56 8.48
N ALA A 82 11.48 36.17 9.65
CA ALA A 82 12.64 35.94 10.53
C ALA A 82 12.74 34.47 10.97
N ILE A 83 11.62 33.86 11.38
CA ILE A 83 11.57 32.43 11.75
C ILE A 83 12.01 31.56 10.57
N LEU A 84 11.49 31.81 9.36
CA LEU A 84 11.87 31.04 8.18
C LEU A 84 13.36 31.20 7.82
N GLU A 85 13.93 32.40 7.96
CA GLU A 85 15.36 32.64 7.77
C GLU A 85 16.23 31.98 8.85
N ASP A 86 15.74 31.89 10.09
CA ASP A 86 16.43 31.15 11.15
C ASP A 86 16.47 29.65 10.85
N ILE A 87 15.36 29.07 10.38
CA ILE A 87 15.30 27.66 9.97
C ILE A 87 16.25 27.38 8.80
N LYS A 88 16.43 28.32 7.86
CA LYS A 88 17.45 28.18 6.79
C LYS A 88 18.88 28.14 7.34
N LYS A 89 19.16 28.87 8.43
CA LYS A 89 20.50 28.92 9.04
C LYS A 89 20.75 27.71 9.94
N ASP A 90 19.72 27.29 10.67
CA ASP A 90 19.74 26.18 11.62
C ASP A 90 18.43 25.39 11.53
N PRO A 91 18.42 24.24 10.82
CA PRO A 91 17.22 23.42 10.65
C PRO A 91 16.57 22.98 11.96
N GLU A 92 17.33 22.85 13.06
CA GLU A 92 16.83 22.43 14.37
C GLU A 92 16.15 23.59 15.15
N SER A 93 16.25 24.82 14.65
CA SER A 93 15.62 25.98 15.28
C SER A 93 14.08 25.89 15.22
N HIS A 94 13.41 26.59 16.15
CA HIS A 94 11.95 26.70 16.21
C HIS A 94 11.20 25.33 16.21
N GLY A 95 11.85 24.28 16.73
CA GLY A 95 11.30 22.93 16.82
C GLY A 95 11.42 22.08 15.54
N GLY A 96 12.36 22.43 14.66
CA GLY A 96 12.67 21.65 13.46
C GLY A 96 13.46 20.37 13.73
N PRO A 97 13.90 19.64 12.68
CA PRO A 97 13.87 19.99 11.25
C PRO A 97 12.46 20.24 10.67
N PRO A 98 12.31 21.17 9.71
CA PRO A 98 11.00 21.54 9.21
C PRO A 98 10.33 20.43 8.40
N ASN A 99 9.00 20.41 8.49
CA ASN A 99 8.10 19.70 7.59
C ASN A 99 6.88 20.60 7.29
N CYS A 100 5.97 20.19 6.41
CA CYS A 100 4.80 21.01 6.04
C CYS A 100 3.95 21.39 7.27
N ILE A 101 3.77 20.46 8.22
CA ILE A 101 2.99 20.69 9.45
C ILE A 101 3.63 21.80 10.29
N LEU A 102 4.95 21.74 10.52
CA LEU A 102 5.65 22.76 11.33
C LEU A 102 5.59 24.13 10.67
N LEU A 103 5.83 24.21 9.36
CA LEU A 103 5.80 25.49 8.62
C LEU A 103 4.39 26.11 8.65
N CYS A 104 3.34 25.32 8.43
CA CYS A 104 1.96 25.77 8.61
C CYS A 104 1.69 26.24 10.04
N ARG A 105 2.09 25.45 11.05
CA ARG A 105 1.87 25.76 12.46
C ARG A 105 2.52 27.07 12.88
N LEU A 106 3.78 27.30 12.48
CA LEU A 106 4.49 28.54 12.79
C LEU A 106 3.79 29.76 12.15
N ARG A 107 3.27 29.64 10.92
CA ARG A 107 2.49 30.71 10.29
C ARG A 107 1.25 31.07 11.10
N GLU A 108 0.44 30.06 11.44
CA GLU A 108 -0.81 30.26 12.19
C GLU A 108 -0.54 30.79 13.60
N GLN A 109 0.50 30.31 14.28
CA GLN A 109 0.92 30.82 15.58
C GLN A 109 1.26 32.31 15.52
N VAL A 110 2.08 32.74 14.55
CA VAL A 110 2.45 34.16 14.45
C VAL A 110 1.23 35.04 14.17
N LEU A 111 0.33 34.64 13.27
CA LEU A 111 -0.92 35.38 13.00
C LEU A 111 -1.76 35.54 14.26
N ARG A 112 -1.95 34.45 15.01
CA ARG A 112 -2.74 34.43 16.25
C ARG A 112 -2.10 35.27 17.35
N GLU A 113 -0.78 35.19 17.52
CA GLU A 113 -0.05 35.97 18.51
C GLU A 113 -0.07 37.48 18.24
N VAL A 114 -0.05 37.89 16.97
CA VAL A 114 -0.20 39.32 16.64
C VAL A 114 -1.67 39.79 16.69
N GLY A 115 -2.61 38.90 16.98
CA GLY A 115 -3.99 39.22 17.33
C GLY A 115 -5.03 38.92 16.25
N PHE A 116 -4.64 38.32 15.12
CA PHE A 116 -5.60 37.88 14.11
C PHE A 116 -6.27 36.56 14.52
N ARG A 117 -7.54 36.40 14.16
CA ARG A 117 -8.29 35.16 14.40
C ARG A 117 -8.63 34.45 13.10
N ASP A 118 -9.18 35.20 12.14
CA ASP A 118 -9.57 34.68 10.84
C ASP A 118 -9.50 35.79 9.79
N ILE A 119 -8.32 35.96 9.20
CA ILE A 119 -8.10 36.98 8.18
C ILE A 119 -8.86 36.67 6.86
N PHE A 120 -9.38 35.44 6.71
CA PHE A 120 -10.11 35.00 5.52
C PHE A 120 -11.63 35.03 5.73
N LYS A 121 -12.14 35.39 6.91
CA LYS A 121 -13.57 35.31 7.24
C LYS A 121 -14.47 35.97 6.20
N LYS A 122 -14.16 37.22 5.84
CA LYS A 122 -14.95 37.99 4.87
C LYS A 122 -15.03 37.30 3.51
N VAL A 123 -13.90 36.81 2.98
CA VAL A 123 -13.90 36.14 1.67
C VAL A 123 -14.63 34.80 1.74
N LYS A 124 -14.46 34.03 2.82
CA LYS A 124 -15.22 32.80 3.06
C LYS A 124 -16.73 33.07 3.06
N ASP A 125 -17.20 34.09 3.75
CA ASP A 125 -18.63 34.43 3.82
C ASP A 125 -19.20 34.85 2.45
N GLU A 126 -18.45 35.65 1.69
CA GLU A 126 -18.82 36.06 0.33
C GLU A 126 -18.90 34.86 -0.64
N GLU A 127 -17.91 33.96 -0.59
CA GLU A 127 -17.88 32.76 -1.43
C GLU A 127 -18.94 31.73 -1.02
N ASN A 128 -19.18 31.56 0.28
CA ASN A 128 -20.26 30.73 0.81
C ASN A 128 -21.62 31.23 0.33
N ALA A 129 -21.88 32.54 0.39
CA ALA A 129 -23.15 33.11 -0.08
C ALA A 129 -23.36 32.89 -1.59
N LYS A 130 -22.32 33.07 -2.40
CA LYS A 130 -22.35 32.79 -3.85
C LYS A 130 -22.56 31.30 -4.14
N ALA A 131 -21.89 30.41 -3.43
CA ALA A 131 -22.03 28.98 -3.64
C ALA A 131 -23.40 28.46 -3.20
N ILE A 132 -23.95 28.96 -2.08
CA ILE A 132 -25.30 28.61 -1.61
C ILE A 132 -26.36 28.93 -2.68
N SER A 133 -26.24 30.07 -3.39
CA SER A 133 -27.23 30.44 -4.41
C SER A 133 -27.22 29.49 -5.63
N LEU A 134 -26.09 28.84 -5.90
CA LEU A 134 -25.92 27.89 -7.01
C LEU A 134 -26.20 26.43 -6.61
N PHE A 135 -26.26 26.12 -5.32
CA PHE A 135 -26.32 24.75 -4.81
C PHE A 135 -27.46 23.92 -5.43
N LYS A 136 -28.67 24.48 -5.48
CA LYS A 136 -29.85 23.79 -6.01
C LYS A 136 -29.66 23.41 -7.48
N GLU A 137 -29.16 24.33 -8.30
CA GLU A 137 -28.97 24.10 -9.74
C GLU A 137 -27.93 23.00 -9.98
N VAL A 138 -26.78 23.08 -9.29
CA VAL A 138 -25.71 22.07 -9.39
C VAL A 138 -26.21 20.68 -8.97
N VAL A 139 -26.99 20.58 -7.89
CA VAL A 139 -27.57 19.31 -7.45
C VAL A 139 -28.57 18.77 -8.47
N CYS A 140 -29.47 19.60 -9.01
CA CYS A 140 -30.44 19.18 -10.03
C CYS A 140 -29.76 18.68 -11.32
N LEU A 141 -28.64 19.30 -11.72
CA LEU A 141 -27.87 18.85 -12.89
C LEU A 141 -27.20 17.50 -12.66
N ASN A 142 -26.67 17.24 -11.47
CA ASN A 142 -26.19 15.91 -11.10
C ASN A 142 -27.33 14.87 -11.09
N ASP A 143 -28.49 15.22 -10.52
CA ASP A 143 -29.65 14.34 -10.48
C ASP A 143 -30.22 13.99 -11.85
N ALA A 144 -30.04 14.87 -12.85
CA ALA A 144 -30.47 14.64 -14.23
C ALA A 144 -29.61 13.59 -14.97
N ILE A 145 -28.46 13.19 -14.41
CA ILE A 145 -27.61 12.15 -15.00
C ILE A 145 -28.15 10.78 -14.58
N GLU A 146 -28.88 10.12 -15.49
CA GLU A 146 -29.50 8.81 -15.23
C GLU A 146 -28.46 7.71 -14.97
N ASP A 147 -27.38 7.68 -15.75
CA ASP A 147 -26.31 6.72 -15.60
C ASP A 147 -25.49 7.00 -14.33
N GLU A 148 -25.53 6.07 -13.39
CA GLU A 148 -24.90 6.22 -12.08
C GLU A 148 -23.38 6.41 -12.16
N ALA A 149 -22.71 5.67 -13.04
CA ALA A 149 -21.26 5.78 -13.22
C ALA A 149 -20.86 7.19 -13.70
N LYS A 150 -21.57 7.73 -14.70
CA LYS A 150 -21.38 9.10 -15.19
C LYS A 150 -21.74 10.14 -14.13
N ARG A 151 -22.74 9.87 -13.30
CA ARG A 151 -23.12 10.78 -12.21
C ARG A 151 -22.02 10.88 -11.16
N VAL A 152 -21.46 9.74 -10.75
CA VAL A 152 -20.32 9.69 -9.82
C VAL A 152 -19.10 10.37 -10.43
N GLU A 153 -18.79 10.13 -11.70
CA GLU A 153 -17.72 10.86 -12.41
C GLU A 153 -17.96 12.38 -12.37
N ASN A 154 -19.18 12.83 -12.66
CA ASN A 154 -19.51 14.25 -12.68
C ASN A 154 -19.39 14.89 -11.28
N LEU A 155 -19.82 14.18 -10.24
CA LEU A 155 -19.64 14.62 -8.84
C LEU A 155 -18.15 14.73 -8.47
N VAL A 156 -17.33 13.76 -8.87
CA VAL A 156 -15.87 13.81 -8.66
C VAL A 156 -15.24 14.99 -9.39
N ARG A 157 -15.66 15.26 -10.63
CA ARG A 157 -15.22 16.47 -11.35
C ARG A 157 -15.68 17.75 -10.65
N GLY A 158 -16.87 17.74 -10.05
CA GLY A 158 -17.38 18.83 -9.21
C GLY A 158 -16.47 19.14 -8.01
N ILE A 159 -15.94 18.12 -7.35
CA ILE A 159 -14.97 18.29 -6.24
C ILE A 159 -13.72 19.01 -6.73
N PHE A 160 -13.12 18.56 -7.84
CA PHE A 160 -11.95 19.23 -8.42
C PHE A 160 -12.24 20.66 -8.88
N ALA A 161 -13.41 20.91 -9.46
CA ALA A 161 -13.82 22.24 -9.92
C ALA A 161 -14.03 23.23 -8.76
N GLY A 162 -14.62 22.78 -7.65
CA GLY A 162 -14.78 23.58 -6.43
C GLY A 162 -13.45 24.09 -5.89
N ASN A 163 -12.45 23.20 -5.87
CA ASN A 163 -11.08 23.49 -5.50
C ASN A 163 -10.36 24.50 -6.44
N ILE A 164 -10.80 24.66 -7.69
CA ILE A 164 -10.30 25.71 -8.61
C ILE A 164 -10.97 27.05 -8.31
N PHE A 165 -12.28 27.05 -8.07
CA PHE A 165 -13.07 28.28 -7.89
C PHE A 165 -12.67 29.05 -6.63
N ASP A 166 -12.17 28.33 -5.63
CA ASP A 166 -11.65 28.82 -4.36
C ASP A 166 -10.28 29.52 -4.46
N LEU A 167 -9.54 29.37 -5.57
CA LEU A 167 -8.12 29.72 -5.62
C LEU A 167 -7.77 31.20 -5.48
N GLY A 168 -8.73 32.14 -5.46
CA GLY A 168 -8.44 33.59 -5.35
C GLY A 168 -7.34 34.07 -6.31
N SER A 169 -7.09 33.30 -7.38
CA SER A 169 -5.89 33.38 -8.19
C SER A 169 -6.07 34.64 -9.01
N ALA A 170 -5.24 35.65 -8.75
CA ALA A 170 -5.26 36.89 -9.53
C ALA A 170 -5.17 36.61 -11.06
N LYS A 171 -4.56 35.47 -11.45
CA LYS A 171 -4.44 35.00 -12.83
C LYS A 171 -5.75 34.41 -13.39
N LEU A 172 -6.52 33.73 -12.55
CA LEU A 172 -7.82 33.17 -12.92
C LEU A 172 -8.92 34.24 -12.83
N ALA A 173 -8.85 35.15 -11.86
CA ALA A 173 -9.74 36.32 -11.76
C ALA A 173 -9.71 37.20 -13.02
N GLU A 174 -8.55 37.38 -13.66
CA GLU A 174 -8.42 38.06 -14.96
C GLU A 174 -9.07 37.28 -16.12
N LEU A 175 -8.97 35.95 -16.14
CA LEU A 175 -9.67 35.08 -17.11
C LEU A 175 -11.19 35.01 -16.88
N PHE A 176 -11.65 35.28 -15.65
CA PHE A 176 -13.05 35.23 -15.26
C PHE A 176 -13.80 36.55 -15.42
N SER A 177 -13.09 37.69 -15.47
CA SER A 177 -13.70 39.01 -15.66
C SER A 177 -14.15 39.30 -17.10
N GLU A 178 -13.64 38.57 -18.10
CA GLU A 178 -13.96 38.83 -19.50
C GLU A 178 -15.11 37.96 -20.05
N ASP A 179 -15.35 36.74 -19.54
CA ASP A 179 -16.35 35.80 -20.12
C ASP A 179 -17.33 35.11 -19.13
N GLY A 180 -17.29 35.36 -17.83
CA GLY A 180 -18.35 34.88 -16.90
C GLY A 180 -18.51 33.35 -16.83
N MET A 181 -17.41 32.61 -16.68
CA MET A 181 -17.44 31.15 -16.58
C MET A 181 -18.14 30.66 -15.31
N SER A 182 -19.13 29.77 -15.46
CA SER A 182 -19.87 29.15 -14.35
C SER A 182 -19.09 27.98 -13.72
N PHE A 183 -19.42 27.60 -12.47
CA PHE A 183 -18.88 26.40 -11.81
C PHE A 183 -18.95 25.15 -12.73
N LEU A 184 -20.03 25.04 -13.49
CA LEU A 184 -20.26 23.95 -14.45
C LEU A 184 -19.25 23.96 -15.60
N ALA A 185 -18.85 25.15 -16.07
CA ALA A 185 -17.84 25.28 -17.11
C ALA A 185 -16.45 24.88 -16.57
N SER A 186 -16.16 25.15 -15.30
CA SER A 186 -14.93 24.67 -14.64
C SER A 186 -14.87 23.14 -14.53
N CYS A 187 -16.00 22.47 -14.30
CA CYS A 187 -16.06 20.99 -14.32
C CYS A 187 -15.63 20.40 -15.69
N GLN A 188 -15.87 21.14 -16.79
CA GLN A 188 -15.54 20.71 -18.15
C GLN A 188 -14.10 21.03 -18.54
N ASN A 189 -13.47 22.01 -17.90
CA ASN A 189 -12.12 22.49 -18.22
C ASN A 189 -11.02 21.92 -17.31
N LEU A 190 -11.30 20.85 -16.57
CA LEU A 190 -10.28 20.11 -15.83
C LEU A 190 -9.24 19.54 -16.78
N VAL A 191 -8.02 19.30 -16.26
CA VAL A 191 -6.98 18.61 -17.02
C VAL A 191 -7.50 17.25 -17.53
N PRO A 192 -7.19 16.87 -18.79
CA PRO A 192 -7.65 15.61 -19.33
C PRO A 192 -7.01 14.43 -18.60
N ARG A 193 -7.80 13.36 -18.44
CA ARG A 193 -7.34 12.06 -17.94
C ARG A 193 -6.34 11.41 -18.92
N PRO A 194 -5.40 10.55 -18.47
CA PRO A 194 -5.21 10.15 -17.08
C PRO A 194 -4.64 11.29 -16.23
N TRP A 195 -5.16 11.41 -15.02
CA TRP A 195 -4.57 12.30 -14.01
C TRP A 195 -3.28 11.71 -13.43
N VAL A 196 -2.51 12.52 -12.69
CA VAL A 196 -1.23 12.05 -12.10
C VAL A 196 -1.42 10.83 -11.19
N ILE A 197 -2.54 10.75 -10.47
CA ILE A 197 -3.02 9.51 -9.83
C ILE A 197 -4.52 9.41 -10.15
N ASP A 198 -4.92 8.33 -10.82
CA ASP A 198 -6.25 8.20 -11.42
C ASP A 198 -6.84 6.81 -11.16
N ASP A 199 -7.40 6.63 -9.97
CA ASP A 199 -8.11 5.40 -9.56
C ASP A 199 -9.64 5.55 -9.74
N LEU A 200 -10.12 6.51 -10.53
CA LEU A 200 -11.55 6.82 -10.64
C LEU A 200 -12.37 5.65 -11.19
N ASP A 201 -11.88 4.97 -12.22
CA ASP A 201 -12.59 3.84 -12.82
C ASP A 201 -12.71 2.65 -11.83
N VAL A 202 -11.68 2.46 -10.99
CA VAL A 202 -11.70 1.47 -9.90
C VAL A 202 -12.75 1.84 -8.87
N PHE A 203 -12.80 3.12 -8.47
CA PHE A 203 -13.79 3.62 -7.51
C PHE A 203 -15.22 3.51 -8.04
N ILE A 204 -15.49 3.88 -9.30
CA ILE A 204 -16.81 3.74 -9.93
C ILE A 204 -17.22 2.26 -10.01
N THR A 205 -16.29 1.38 -10.40
CA THR A 205 -16.55 -0.07 -10.40
C THR A 205 -16.89 -0.56 -8.99
N LYS A 206 -16.26 0.00 -7.95
CA LYS A 206 -16.54 -0.36 -6.57
C LYS A 206 -17.87 0.21 -6.08
N TRP A 207 -18.18 1.46 -6.43
CA TRP A 207 -19.43 2.15 -6.09
C TRP A 207 -20.66 1.33 -6.49
N SER A 208 -20.66 0.77 -7.71
CA SER A 208 -21.76 -0.08 -8.19
C SER A 208 -21.91 -1.44 -7.48
N LYS A 209 -20.86 -1.92 -6.79
CA LYS A 209 -20.79 -3.27 -6.20
C LYS A 209 -20.79 -3.29 -4.68
N LYS A 210 -20.29 -2.23 -4.04
CA LYS A 210 -20.13 -2.13 -2.58
C LYS A 210 -21.01 -1.01 -2.06
N THR A 211 -21.81 -1.33 -1.06
CA THR A 211 -22.55 -0.31 -0.31
C THR A 211 -21.75 0.05 0.94
N TRP A 212 -21.08 1.20 0.92
CA TRP A 212 -20.51 1.78 2.13
C TRP A 212 -21.64 2.18 3.09
N LYS A 213 -21.49 1.81 4.36
CA LYS A 213 -22.47 2.12 5.41
C LYS A 213 -22.15 3.41 6.11
N LYS A 214 -20.86 3.79 6.18
CA LYS A 214 -20.45 4.98 6.88
C LYS A 214 -19.17 5.59 6.30
N ALA A 215 -19.31 6.80 5.78
CA ALA A 215 -18.22 7.59 5.24
C ALA A 215 -17.81 8.71 6.20
N VAL A 216 -16.51 8.87 6.43
CA VAL A 216 -15.92 10.04 7.10
C VAL A 216 -15.18 10.86 6.08
N ILE A 217 -15.54 12.13 5.93
CA ILE A 217 -15.02 13.04 4.91
C ILE A 217 -14.34 14.20 5.63
N PHE A 218 -13.03 14.33 5.48
CA PHE A 218 -12.26 15.49 5.90
C PHE A 218 -12.34 16.54 4.80
N VAL A 219 -13.05 17.63 5.06
CA VAL A 219 -13.28 18.71 4.09
C VAL A 219 -12.16 19.75 4.13
N ASP A 220 -11.95 20.45 3.02
CA ASP A 220 -10.92 21.47 2.81
C ASP A 220 -11.53 22.89 2.87
N ASN A 221 -11.79 23.51 1.72
CA ASN A 221 -12.08 24.95 1.63
C ASN A 221 -13.56 25.30 1.79
N SER A 222 -13.82 26.55 2.15
CA SER A 222 -15.16 27.14 2.10
C SER A 222 -15.63 27.38 0.65
N GLY A 223 -16.83 27.95 0.49
CA GLY A 223 -17.33 28.36 -0.81
C GLY A 223 -17.68 27.20 -1.72
N ALA A 224 -17.30 27.32 -2.99
CA ALA A 224 -17.65 26.34 -4.03
C ALA A 224 -17.10 24.94 -3.75
N ASP A 225 -16.00 24.83 -3.02
CA ASP A 225 -15.37 23.55 -2.70
C ASP A 225 -16.28 22.66 -1.85
N VAL A 226 -16.55 23.09 -0.61
CA VAL A 226 -17.46 22.35 0.27
C VAL A 226 -18.91 22.39 -0.22
N ILE A 227 -19.43 23.53 -0.71
CA ILE A 227 -20.85 23.67 -1.04
C ILE A 227 -21.22 23.03 -2.38
N LEU A 228 -20.41 23.19 -3.43
CA LEU A 228 -20.76 22.72 -4.78
C LEU A 228 -20.00 21.44 -5.19
N GLY A 229 -18.90 21.12 -4.51
CA GLY A 229 -18.15 19.87 -4.68
C GLY A 229 -18.53 18.80 -3.65
N MET A 230 -18.14 19.02 -2.39
CA MET A 230 -18.23 17.98 -1.36
C MET A 230 -19.65 17.70 -0.87
N LEU A 231 -20.50 18.72 -0.68
CA LEU A 231 -21.88 18.50 -0.23
C LEU A 231 -22.75 17.75 -1.23
N PRO A 232 -22.69 18.00 -2.57
CA PRO A 232 -23.39 17.18 -3.55
C PRO A 232 -22.89 15.73 -3.55
N PHE A 233 -21.58 15.50 -3.40
CA PHE A 233 -21.02 14.15 -3.29
C PHE A 233 -21.48 13.44 -1.99
N ALA A 234 -21.45 14.13 -0.85
CA ALA A 234 -21.97 13.63 0.42
C ALA A 234 -23.48 13.34 0.34
N ARG A 235 -24.25 14.19 -0.35
CA ARG A 235 -25.67 13.96 -0.63
C ARG A 235 -25.89 12.69 -1.44
N GLU A 236 -25.02 12.38 -2.39
CA GLU A 236 -25.10 11.12 -3.14
C GLU A 236 -24.86 9.90 -2.26
N LEU A 237 -23.88 9.95 -1.36
CA LEU A 237 -23.66 8.90 -0.36
C LEU A 237 -24.89 8.70 0.55
N LEU A 238 -25.52 9.78 1.00
CA LEU A 238 -26.76 9.72 1.78
C LEU A 238 -27.91 9.10 0.97
N ARG A 239 -28.04 9.46 -0.32
CA ARG A 239 -29.03 8.89 -1.24
C ARG A 239 -28.83 7.38 -1.42
N HIS A 240 -27.60 6.91 -1.34
CA HIS A 240 -27.24 5.48 -1.34
C HIS A 240 -27.37 4.80 0.04
N GLY A 241 -27.86 5.51 1.05
CA GLY A 241 -28.16 4.98 2.39
C GLY A 241 -26.96 4.91 3.33
N ALA A 242 -25.85 5.58 3.01
CA ALA A 242 -24.71 5.69 3.93
C ALA A 242 -24.99 6.74 5.02
N GLN A 243 -24.39 6.54 6.21
CA GLN A 243 -24.14 7.62 7.16
C GLN A 243 -22.92 8.41 6.70
N VAL A 244 -22.97 9.74 6.77
CA VAL A 244 -21.87 10.61 6.36
C VAL A 244 -21.48 11.52 7.51
N VAL A 245 -20.20 11.52 7.86
CA VAL A 245 -19.60 12.43 8.85
C VAL A 245 -18.68 13.39 8.11
N LEU A 246 -18.98 14.69 8.15
CA LEU A 246 -18.11 15.74 7.63
C LEU A 246 -17.24 16.29 8.75
N ALA A 247 -15.93 16.05 8.66
CA ALA A 247 -14.93 16.49 9.63
C ALA A 247 -14.29 17.80 9.16
N ALA A 248 -14.50 18.89 9.91
CA ALA A 248 -14.00 20.23 9.60
C ALA A 248 -13.04 20.73 10.69
N ASN A 249 -12.28 21.80 10.41
CA ASN A 249 -11.33 22.35 11.37
C ASN A 249 -12.02 22.94 12.62
N ASP A 250 -11.34 22.85 13.77
CA ASP A 250 -11.73 23.53 15.00
C ASP A 250 -11.53 25.03 14.87
N LEU A 251 -10.35 25.43 14.38
CA LEU A 251 -9.95 26.82 14.24
C LEU A 251 -9.70 27.19 12.77
N PRO A 252 -9.92 28.48 12.41
CA PRO A 252 -9.57 28.99 11.09
C PRO A 252 -8.11 28.76 10.75
N SER A 253 -7.89 28.35 9.50
CA SER A 253 -6.59 28.23 8.85
C SER A 253 -6.80 28.46 7.37
N ILE A 254 -6.21 29.52 6.82
CA ILE A 254 -6.50 29.98 5.45
C ILE A 254 -8.02 30.12 5.24
N ASN A 255 -8.56 29.63 4.13
CA ASN A 255 -9.96 29.64 3.74
C ASN A 255 -10.67 28.31 4.01
N ASP A 256 -10.02 27.40 4.76
CA ASP A 256 -10.62 26.15 5.19
C ASP A 256 -11.94 26.39 5.94
N VAL A 257 -12.92 25.53 5.70
CA VAL A 257 -14.19 25.57 6.42
C VAL A 257 -13.99 25.06 7.85
N THR A 258 -14.50 25.81 8.83
CA THR A 258 -14.49 25.37 10.23
C THR A 258 -15.78 24.63 10.59
N TYR A 259 -15.74 23.86 11.69
CA TYR A 259 -16.90 23.14 12.22
C TYR A 259 -18.13 24.05 12.43
N PRO A 260 -18.02 25.22 13.10
CA PRO A 260 -19.16 26.11 13.28
C PRO A 260 -19.71 26.63 11.94
N GLU A 261 -18.83 27.00 11.01
CA GLU A 261 -19.22 27.50 9.69
C GLU A 261 -19.93 26.43 8.86
N LEU A 262 -19.45 25.18 8.90
CA LEU A 262 -20.07 24.08 8.17
C LEU A 262 -21.47 23.75 8.72
N VAL A 263 -21.65 23.81 10.04
CA VAL A 263 -22.97 23.67 10.67
C VAL A 263 -23.93 24.77 10.17
N GLU A 264 -23.48 26.02 10.10
CA GLU A 264 -24.29 27.13 9.59
C GLU A 264 -24.64 26.97 8.09
N ILE A 265 -23.66 26.58 7.26
CA ILE A 265 -23.85 26.34 5.83
C ILE A 265 -24.91 25.26 5.62
N ILE A 266 -24.77 24.12 6.30
CA ILE A 266 -25.71 23.01 6.21
C ILE A 266 -27.10 23.43 6.69
N SER A 267 -27.19 24.22 7.76
CA SER A 267 -28.47 24.75 8.25
C SER A 267 -29.17 25.65 7.22
N LYS A 268 -28.42 26.43 6.43
CA LYS A 268 -28.97 27.30 5.38
C LYS A 268 -29.43 26.52 4.14
N LEU A 269 -28.81 25.38 3.87
CA LEU A 269 -29.11 24.55 2.71
C LEU A 269 -30.24 23.54 2.93
N LYS A 270 -30.50 23.15 4.18
CA LYS A 270 -31.63 22.26 4.52
C LYS A 270 -32.96 22.96 4.28
N ASP A 271 -33.92 22.21 3.74
CA ASP A 271 -35.32 22.64 3.70
C ASP A 271 -36.02 22.47 5.05
N GLU A 272 -37.30 22.88 5.11
CA GLU A 272 -38.14 22.79 6.31
C GLU A 272 -38.35 21.36 6.84
N HIS A 273 -38.08 20.35 6.00
CA HIS A 273 -38.14 18.94 6.36
C HIS A 273 -36.78 18.35 6.72
N GLY A 274 -35.73 19.18 6.81
CA GLY A 274 -34.38 18.74 7.11
C GLY A 274 -33.73 17.97 5.96
N LYS A 275 -34.11 18.24 4.70
CA LYS A 275 -33.56 17.57 3.53
C LYS A 275 -32.65 18.49 2.72
N LEU A 276 -31.66 17.91 2.05
CA LEU A 276 -30.86 18.58 1.01
C LEU A 276 -31.43 18.18 -0.35
N ILE A 277 -32.25 19.05 -0.93
CA ILE A 277 -32.90 18.84 -2.24
C ILE A 277 -33.53 17.43 -2.32
N GLY A 278 -34.46 17.14 -1.40
CA GLY A 278 -35.19 15.86 -1.38
C GLY A 278 -34.48 14.68 -0.73
N VAL A 279 -33.18 14.78 -0.39
CA VAL A 279 -32.44 13.73 0.34
C VAL A 279 -32.41 14.02 1.83
N ASP A 280 -32.84 13.05 2.64
CA ASP A 280 -32.89 13.18 4.10
C ASP A 280 -31.50 13.31 4.73
N THR A 281 -31.35 14.20 5.71
CA THR A 281 -30.05 14.47 6.37
C THR A 281 -29.95 13.92 7.78
N SER A 282 -30.87 13.06 8.23
CA SER A 282 -30.77 12.41 9.56
C SER A 282 -29.48 11.61 9.73
N ASN A 283 -28.93 11.10 8.62
CA ASN A 283 -27.67 10.37 8.55
C ASN A 283 -26.46 11.26 8.21
N LEU A 284 -26.61 12.59 8.19
CA LEU A 284 -25.51 13.54 8.00
C LEU A 284 -25.10 14.15 9.33
N LEU A 285 -23.85 13.91 9.73
CA LEU A 285 -23.23 14.45 10.93
C LEU A 285 -22.10 15.41 10.54
N VAL A 286 -21.90 16.45 11.36
CA VAL A 286 -20.76 17.35 11.26
C VAL A 286 -19.94 17.14 12.52
N ALA A 287 -18.63 16.98 12.38
CA ALA A 287 -17.72 16.70 13.49
C ALA A 287 -16.60 17.74 13.52
N ASN A 288 -16.27 18.20 14.72
CA ASN A 288 -15.06 18.98 14.93
C ASN A 288 -13.85 18.05 14.88
N SER A 289 -12.93 18.25 13.94
CA SER A 289 -11.73 17.41 13.82
C SER A 289 -10.69 17.67 14.92
N GLY A 290 -10.76 18.81 15.62
CA GLY A 290 -9.70 19.28 16.53
C GLY A 290 -8.51 19.91 15.80
N ASN A 291 -8.52 19.94 14.47
CA ASN A 291 -7.42 20.45 13.66
C ASN A 291 -7.52 21.97 13.47
N ASP A 292 -6.36 22.62 13.38
CA ASP A 292 -6.24 24.08 13.27
C ASP A 292 -5.26 24.52 12.17
N LEU A 293 -4.99 23.62 11.21
CA LEU A 293 -4.01 23.76 10.12
C LEU A 293 -4.66 23.42 8.76
N PRO A 294 -4.03 23.77 7.63
CA PRO A 294 -4.51 23.38 6.30
C PRO A 294 -4.05 21.98 5.88
N VAL A 295 -3.27 21.34 6.75
CA VAL A 295 -2.83 19.94 6.68
C VAL A 295 -3.35 19.24 7.93
N ILE A 296 -3.32 17.90 7.97
CA ILE A 296 -3.81 17.17 9.16
C ILE A 296 -2.90 16.01 9.54
N ASP A 297 -2.56 15.94 10.83
CA ASP A 297 -1.91 14.79 11.46
C ASP A 297 -2.97 13.91 12.12
N LEU A 298 -3.25 12.75 11.54
CA LEU A 298 -4.27 11.83 12.03
C LEU A 298 -3.87 11.09 13.30
N THR A 299 -2.66 11.31 13.84
CA THR A 299 -2.35 10.89 15.23
C THR A 299 -3.00 11.80 16.28
N MET A 300 -3.50 12.96 15.87
CA MET A 300 -4.00 14.01 16.76
C MET A 300 -5.34 14.57 16.24
N VAL A 301 -6.42 13.81 16.45
CA VAL A 301 -7.80 14.25 16.17
C VAL A 301 -8.61 14.40 17.46
N SER A 302 -9.74 15.12 17.42
CA SER A 302 -10.64 15.22 18.56
C SER A 302 -11.22 13.84 18.95
N GLN A 303 -11.51 13.66 20.24
CA GLN A 303 -12.22 12.47 20.72
C GLN A 303 -13.61 12.32 20.08
N GLU A 304 -14.28 13.44 19.77
CA GLU A 304 -15.57 13.44 19.07
C GLU A 304 -15.45 12.79 17.69
N LEU A 305 -14.48 13.24 16.88
CA LEU A 305 -14.25 12.66 15.57
C LEU A 305 -13.82 11.19 15.68
N ALA A 306 -12.94 10.85 16.62
CA ALA A 306 -12.51 9.47 16.84
C ALA A 306 -13.70 8.56 17.21
N TYR A 307 -14.60 9.01 18.07
CA TYR A 307 -15.81 8.28 18.42
C TYR A 307 -16.70 8.08 17.18
N LEU A 308 -16.98 9.17 16.46
CA LEU A 308 -17.83 9.15 15.27
C LEU A 308 -17.25 8.34 14.11
N ALA A 309 -15.93 8.19 14.01
CA ALA A 309 -15.27 7.47 12.92
C ALA A 309 -15.01 5.98 13.21
N SER A 310 -15.24 5.50 14.44
CA SER A 310 -14.80 4.18 14.90
C SER A 310 -15.31 2.99 14.07
N ASP A 311 -16.49 3.12 13.47
CA ASP A 311 -17.17 2.12 12.64
C ASP A 311 -17.27 2.52 11.16
N ALA A 312 -16.52 3.55 10.72
CA ALA A 312 -16.55 3.96 9.32
C ALA A 312 -15.89 2.92 8.40
N ASP A 313 -16.49 2.72 7.23
CA ASP A 313 -16.02 1.78 6.20
C ASP A 313 -15.50 2.47 4.92
N LEU A 314 -15.56 3.81 4.88
CA LEU A 314 -14.93 4.68 3.90
C LEU A 314 -14.37 5.95 4.57
N ILE A 315 -13.13 6.30 4.24
CA ILE A 315 -12.53 7.59 4.61
C ILE A 315 -12.24 8.39 3.34
N ILE A 316 -12.55 9.68 3.34
CA ILE A 316 -12.23 10.59 2.25
C ILE A 316 -11.43 11.75 2.81
N LEU A 317 -10.21 11.94 2.30
CA LEU A 317 -9.34 13.06 2.63
C LEU A 317 -9.30 13.99 1.42
N GLU A 318 -9.93 15.15 1.57
CA GLU A 318 -10.05 16.13 0.50
C GLU A 318 -8.99 17.22 0.63
N GLY A 319 -8.55 17.76 -0.51
CA GLY A 319 -7.63 18.89 -0.58
C GLY A 319 -6.15 18.49 -0.68
N MET A 320 -5.35 19.42 -1.20
CA MET A 320 -3.90 19.22 -1.34
C MET A 320 -3.23 19.06 0.01
N GLY A 321 -3.59 19.88 1.00
CA GLY A 321 -2.96 19.85 2.31
C GLY A 321 -3.23 18.53 3.06
N ARG A 322 -4.50 18.15 3.20
CA ARG A 322 -4.94 16.99 4.00
C ARG A 322 -4.77 15.64 3.29
N GLY A 323 -4.89 15.60 1.97
CA GLY A 323 -4.90 14.37 1.18
C GLY A 323 -3.63 14.13 0.34
N ILE A 324 -2.81 15.16 0.07
CA ILE A 324 -1.61 15.04 -0.76
C ILE A 324 -0.33 15.36 0.04
N GLU A 325 -0.19 16.56 0.59
CA GLU A 325 0.98 16.96 1.40
C GLU A 325 1.04 16.21 2.72
N THR A 326 -0.12 15.86 3.25
CA THR A 326 -0.29 14.86 4.29
C THR A 326 -1.16 13.70 3.81
N ASN A 327 -0.95 12.51 4.40
CA ASN A 327 -1.82 11.34 4.30
C ASN A 327 -1.97 10.64 2.94
N LEU A 328 -1.29 11.07 1.87
CA LEU A 328 -1.42 10.44 0.55
C LEU A 328 -1.17 8.92 0.58
N TYR A 329 -0.20 8.50 1.39
CA TYR A 329 0.18 7.10 1.57
C TYR A 329 -0.29 6.53 2.92
N ALA A 330 -1.14 7.23 3.66
CA ALA A 330 -1.68 6.72 4.91
C ALA A 330 -2.52 5.46 4.68
N ARG A 331 -2.23 4.43 5.48
CA ARG A 331 -2.92 3.14 5.47
C ARG A 331 -4.04 3.15 6.51
N PHE A 332 -5.20 2.65 6.08
CA PHE A 332 -6.40 2.59 6.90
C PHE A 332 -6.92 1.16 7.02
N LYS A 333 -7.67 0.90 8.10
CA LYS A 333 -8.37 -0.36 8.35
C LYS A 333 -9.58 -0.56 7.42
N CYS A 334 -10.05 0.51 6.77
CA CYS A 334 -11.16 0.51 5.83
C CYS A 334 -10.75 1.10 4.46
N ASP A 335 -11.71 1.23 3.54
CA ASP A 335 -11.46 1.86 2.25
C ASP A 335 -11.10 3.34 2.47
N SER A 336 -10.25 3.88 1.61
CA SER A 336 -9.91 5.29 1.66
C SER A 336 -9.76 5.91 0.28
N LEU A 337 -10.19 7.16 0.16
CA LEU A 337 -10.03 8.01 -1.00
C LEU A 337 -9.23 9.25 -0.59
N LYS A 338 -8.17 9.56 -1.32
CA LYS A 338 -7.48 10.85 -1.23
C LYS A 338 -7.76 11.59 -2.53
N ILE A 339 -8.38 12.75 -2.42
CA ILE A 339 -8.85 13.51 -3.57
C ILE A 339 -8.43 14.97 -3.43
N GLY A 340 -7.73 15.52 -4.43
CA GLY A 340 -7.31 16.91 -4.37
C GLY A 340 -6.58 17.37 -5.63
N MET A 341 -6.45 18.68 -5.79
CA MET A 341 -5.76 19.29 -6.92
C MET A 341 -4.34 19.73 -6.54
N VAL A 342 -3.38 19.52 -7.45
CA VAL A 342 -1.99 19.89 -7.25
C VAL A 342 -1.81 21.39 -7.51
N LYS A 343 -1.73 22.20 -6.44
CA LYS A 343 -1.62 23.67 -6.51
C LYS A 343 -0.17 24.18 -6.30
N HIS A 344 0.79 23.30 -6.02
CA HIS A 344 2.20 23.64 -5.80
C HIS A 344 3.13 22.95 -6.79
N PRO A 345 4.07 23.67 -7.45
CA PRO A 345 5.08 23.07 -8.34
C PRO A 345 5.92 21.98 -7.68
N GLU A 346 6.25 22.14 -6.39
CA GLU A 346 7.01 21.19 -5.59
C GLU A 346 6.26 19.86 -5.42
N VAL A 347 4.93 19.93 -5.25
CA VAL A 347 4.05 18.76 -5.17
C VAL A 347 3.91 18.10 -6.54
N ALA A 348 3.76 18.90 -7.61
CA ALA A 348 3.72 18.38 -8.98
C ALA A 348 5.02 17.64 -9.32
N GLN A 349 6.18 18.22 -8.98
CA GLN A 349 7.48 17.59 -9.17
C GLN A 349 7.60 16.29 -8.38
N PHE A 350 7.18 16.28 -7.11
CA PHE A 350 7.20 15.07 -6.28
C PHE A 350 6.36 13.93 -6.87
N LEU A 351 5.18 14.24 -7.40
CA LEU A 351 4.28 13.25 -8.00
C LEU A 351 4.66 12.88 -9.45
N GLY A 352 5.60 13.59 -10.08
CA GLY A 352 5.86 13.47 -11.52
C GLY A 352 4.70 13.95 -12.39
N GLY A 353 3.86 14.85 -11.86
CA GLY A 353 2.67 15.39 -12.50
C GLY A 353 2.83 16.84 -12.98
N ARG A 354 1.70 17.47 -13.30
CA ARG A 354 1.63 18.87 -13.73
C ARG A 354 1.09 19.77 -12.61
N LEU A 355 1.30 21.08 -12.74
CA LEU A 355 0.54 22.04 -11.95
C LEU A 355 -0.94 21.96 -12.37
N TYR A 356 -1.85 22.01 -11.40
CA TYR A 356 -3.29 21.77 -11.54
C TYR A 356 -3.67 20.35 -11.99
N ASP A 357 -2.75 19.38 -11.87
CA ASP A 357 -3.11 17.97 -12.04
C ASP A 357 -4.03 17.51 -10.90
N CYS A 358 -4.77 16.44 -11.14
CA CYS A 358 -5.71 15.88 -10.16
C CYS A 358 -5.12 14.64 -9.50
N VAL A 359 -5.31 14.50 -8.20
CA VAL A 359 -5.04 13.26 -7.48
C VAL A 359 -6.39 12.66 -7.12
N PHE A 360 -6.67 11.47 -7.64
CA PHE A 360 -7.77 10.62 -7.24
C PHE A 360 -7.20 9.25 -6.86
N LYS A 361 -6.82 9.09 -5.60
CA LYS A 361 -6.18 7.87 -5.08
C LYS A 361 -7.15 7.06 -4.25
N PHE A 362 -7.57 5.91 -4.75
CA PHE A 362 -8.47 5.00 -4.04
C PHE A 362 -7.70 3.77 -3.55
N ASN A 363 -7.87 3.45 -2.27
CA ASN A 363 -7.33 2.24 -1.66
C ASN A 363 -8.48 1.46 -1.04
N GLU A 364 -8.77 0.29 -1.60
CA GLU A 364 -9.67 -0.67 -0.97
C GLU A 364 -9.03 -1.20 0.32
N ALA A 365 -9.83 -1.36 1.38
CA ALA A 365 -9.44 -2.09 2.58
C ALA A 365 -8.98 -3.47 2.13
N SER A 366 -7.68 -3.75 2.26
CA SER A 366 -7.19 -5.10 2.05
C SER A 366 -8.01 -6.02 2.95
N SER A 367 -8.51 -7.15 2.45
CA SER A 367 -9.07 -8.20 3.31
C SER A 367 -7.96 -8.63 4.27
N TRP A 368 -7.94 -8.02 5.45
CA TRP A 368 -6.90 -8.17 6.46
C TRP A 368 -6.73 -9.62 6.95
N ILE A 369 -7.62 -10.54 6.54
CA ILE A 369 -7.57 -11.97 6.86
C ILE A 369 -6.75 -12.79 5.85
N ALA A 370 -6.46 -12.29 4.63
CA ALA A 370 -5.77 -13.08 3.61
C ALA A 370 -4.36 -12.57 3.25
N ASN A 371 -4.13 -11.26 3.16
CA ASN A 371 -2.90 -10.75 2.51
C ASN A 371 -1.71 -10.50 3.45
N GLU A 372 -1.91 -10.24 4.75
CA GLU A 372 -0.78 -10.17 5.69
C GLU A 372 -0.26 -11.55 6.11
N ALA A 373 -1.08 -12.60 6.03
CA ALA A 373 -0.54 -13.96 6.14
C ALA A 373 0.42 -14.29 5.00
N PHE A 374 0.28 -13.66 3.82
CA PHE A 374 1.13 -13.93 2.66
C PHE A 374 2.35 -13.00 2.54
N VAL A 375 2.31 -11.76 3.04
CA VAL A 375 3.46 -10.83 2.95
C VAL A 375 4.23 -10.69 4.28
N CYS A 376 3.58 -10.78 5.44
CA CYS A 376 4.25 -10.62 6.74
C CYS A 376 4.94 -11.91 7.23
N LEU A 377 4.58 -13.09 6.69
CA LEU A 377 5.32 -14.32 6.96
C LEU A 377 6.72 -14.32 6.30
N GLY A 378 6.93 -13.59 5.20
CA GLY A 378 8.24 -13.46 4.57
C GLY A 378 9.23 -12.58 5.34
N ALA A 379 8.76 -11.49 5.95
CA ALA A 379 9.62 -10.57 6.71
C ALA A 379 9.86 -11.00 8.17
N SER A 380 8.93 -11.75 8.78
CA SER A 380 9.05 -12.15 10.20
C SER A 380 9.83 -13.45 10.42
N ALA A 381 10.16 -14.21 9.37
CA ALA A 381 10.81 -15.51 9.49
C ALA A 381 12.35 -15.47 9.46
N VAL A 382 12.95 -14.29 9.30
CA VAL A 382 14.42 -14.12 9.44
C VAL A 382 14.81 -13.59 10.82
N VAL A 383 13.85 -13.17 11.66
CA VAL A 383 14.19 -12.46 12.89
C VAL A 383 13.17 -12.74 14.01
N TRP A 384 13.47 -13.70 14.91
CA TRP A 384 13.33 -13.59 16.38
C TRP A 384 13.54 -14.92 17.13
N PRO A 385 14.10 -14.91 18.38
CA PRO A 385 13.49 -14.17 19.49
C PRO A 385 14.40 -13.35 20.41
N CYS A 386 13.77 -12.29 20.95
CA CYS A 386 13.88 -11.69 22.29
C CYS A 386 14.35 -10.23 22.35
N SER A 387 13.35 -9.38 22.64
CA SER A 387 13.38 -8.30 23.63
C SER A 387 14.71 -7.59 23.88
N VAL A 388 14.88 -6.38 23.35
CA VAL A 388 15.19 -5.15 24.09
C VAL A 388 15.00 -3.97 23.13
N ILE A 389 14.38 -2.91 23.66
CA ILE A 389 14.18 -1.61 23.03
C ILE A 389 15.54 -0.92 22.82
N SER A 390 15.84 -0.44 21.61
CA SER A 390 16.56 0.83 21.47
C SER A 390 16.22 1.53 20.16
N LYS A 391 16.03 2.84 20.29
CA LYS A 391 15.67 3.82 19.25
C LYS A 391 16.73 3.93 18.15
N ASN A 392 16.27 4.44 17.00
CA ASN A 392 16.96 4.74 15.74
C ASN A 392 17.18 3.51 14.86
N GLU A 393 16.71 3.56 13.59
CA GLU A 393 17.52 3.14 12.43
C GLU A 393 16.82 3.34 11.07
N SER A 394 17.68 3.43 10.05
CA SER A 394 17.49 3.73 8.63
C SER A 394 16.76 2.67 7.81
N TYR A 395 16.14 3.08 6.69
CA TYR A 395 15.56 2.21 5.66
C TYR A 395 16.63 1.33 4.98
N LYS A 396 16.32 0.05 4.74
CA LYS A 396 17.18 -0.90 4.01
C LYS A 396 16.43 -1.39 2.77
N SER A 397 17.05 -1.33 1.60
CA SER A 397 16.44 -1.82 0.36
C SER A 397 16.60 -3.34 0.21
N TRP A 398 15.67 -4.00 -0.51
CA TRP A 398 15.80 -5.42 -0.86
C TRP A 398 17.11 -5.72 -1.63
N SER A 399 17.57 -4.78 -2.45
CA SER A 399 18.86 -4.86 -3.16
C SER A 399 20.09 -4.83 -2.25
N GLU A 400 20.05 -4.12 -1.13
CA GLU A 400 21.16 -4.07 -0.15
C GLU A 400 21.28 -5.38 0.62
N ILE A 401 20.16 -5.99 0.99
CA ILE A 401 20.18 -7.30 1.67
C ILE A 401 20.54 -8.40 0.69
N PHE A 402 20.03 -8.35 -0.55
CA PHE A 402 20.48 -9.26 -1.60
C PHE A 402 22.00 -9.16 -1.79
N GLY A 403 22.53 -7.93 -1.88
CA GLY A 403 23.98 -7.70 -1.91
C GLY A 403 24.73 -8.22 -0.69
N LYS A 404 24.15 -8.15 0.53
CA LYS A 404 24.78 -8.68 1.76
C LYS A 404 24.73 -10.20 1.85
N ILE A 405 23.61 -10.83 1.50
CA ILE A 405 23.43 -12.29 1.45
C ILE A 405 24.37 -12.84 0.38
N GLU A 406 24.37 -12.25 -0.82
CA GLU A 406 25.21 -12.66 -1.93
C GLU A 406 26.69 -12.42 -1.66
N ASN A 407 27.12 -11.23 -1.21
CA ASN A 407 28.54 -10.96 -0.91
C ASN A 407 29.06 -11.91 0.18
N ARG A 408 28.24 -12.29 1.17
CA ARG A 408 28.65 -13.24 2.20
C ARG A 408 28.73 -14.69 1.69
N ILE A 409 27.93 -15.05 0.70
CA ILE A 409 28.04 -16.32 -0.03
C ILE A 409 29.22 -16.28 -1.03
N ARG A 410 29.56 -15.12 -1.60
CA ARG A 410 30.56 -14.91 -2.65
C ARG A 410 31.99 -14.66 -2.12
N ASP A 411 32.14 -14.05 -0.94
CA ASP A 411 33.44 -13.70 -0.29
C ASP A 411 34.30 -14.91 0.11
N LYS A 412 33.84 -16.14 -0.11
CA LYS A 412 34.66 -17.35 0.01
C LYS A 412 35.29 -17.83 -1.31
N LYS A 413 35.03 -17.18 -2.46
CA LYS A 413 35.69 -17.51 -3.74
C LYS A 413 37.11 -16.95 -3.89
N THR A 414 37.55 -16.02 -3.03
CA THR A 414 38.81 -15.28 -3.24
C THR A 414 39.79 -15.34 -2.05
N SER A 415 40.09 -16.54 -1.53
CA SER A 415 41.37 -16.71 -0.83
C SER A 415 41.90 -18.14 -0.94
N VAL A 416 42.63 -18.45 -2.01
CA VAL A 416 43.46 -19.66 -2.09
C VAL A 416 44.88 -19.28 -2.53
N ARG A 417 45.77 -19.14 -1.54
CA ARG A 417 47.17 -19.57 -1.65
C ARG A 417 47.58 -20.22 -0.33
N PRO A 418 48.20 -21.42 -0.35
CA PRO A 418 48.43 -22.18 0.86
C PRO A 418 49.76 -21.80 1.53
N LYS A 419 49.76 -21.72 2.87
CA LYS A 419 50.96 -22.00 3.67
C LYS A 419 50.60 -22.77 4.96
N PRO A 420 51.50 -23.65 5.46
CA PRO A 420 51.11 -24.77 6.31
C PRO A 420 51.39 -24.56 7.81
N SER A 421 50.58 -25.27 8.62
CA SER A 421 50.81 -25.84 9.96
C SER A 421 51.28 -24.95 11.13
N ALA A 422 50.51 -24.95 12.23
CA ALA A 422 51.02 -25.19 13.60
C ALA A 422 49.87 -25.41 14.61
N ARG A 423 50.21 -26.09 15.70
CA ARG A 423 49.38 -26.88 16.63
C ARG A 423 48.60 -26.09 17.71
N LEU A 424 47.53 -26.75 18.16
CA LEU A 424 46.89 -26.78 19.49
C LEU A 424 47.68 -26.20 20.68
N THR A 425 46.98 -25.47 21.56
CA THR A 425 46.96 -25.72 23.02
C THR A 425 45.70 -25.16 23.68
N VAL A 426 45.17 -25.92 24.65
CA VAL A 426 43.99 -25.67 25.49
C VAL A 426 44.43 -25.04 26.82
N SER A 427 43.63 -24.14 27.41
CA SER A 427 43.57 -24.02 28.88
C SER A 427 42.21 -23.53 29.43
N SER A 428 41.66 -24.44 30.23
CA SER A 428 40.59 -24.47 31.25
C SER A 428 40.17 -23.24 32.10
N SER A 429 38.95 -23.43 32.65
CA SER A 429 38.41 -23.02 33.99
C SER A 429 37.55 -21.73 34.01
N MET A 430 36.43 -21.59 34.75
CA MET A 430 35.71 -22.41 35.74
C MET A 430 34.31 -21.76 36.00
N ALA A 431 33.29 -22.57 36.34
CA ALA A 431 32.22 -22.44 37.39
C ALA A 431 31.70 -21.04 37.83
N ALA A 432 30.49 -20.80 38.34
CA ALA A 432 29.20 -21.45 38.60
C ALA A 432 28.35 -20.41 39.41
N LEU A 433 27.09 -20.76 39.77
CA LEU A 433 26.11 -20.11 40.70
C LEU A 433 25.00 -19.32 39.98
N SER A 434 23.77 -19.85 39.78
CA SER A 434 22.70 -20.30 40.70
C SER A 434 21.91 -19.15 41.37
N ALA A 435 20.60 -19.04 41.09
CA ALA A 435 19.51 -19.24 42.07
C ALA A 435 18.16 -18.70 41.55
N SER A 436 17.12 -19.49 41.79
CA SER A 436 15.69 -19.34 41.46
C SER A 436 14.94 -18.32 42.32
N ALA A 437 13.81 -17.79 41.83
CA ALA A 437 12.58 -17.61 42.63
C ALA A 437 11.33 -17.36 41.75
N HIS A 438 10.27 -18.12 42.03
CA HIS A 438 8.90 -18.01 41.50
C HIS A 438 8.14 -16.79 42.04
N VAL A 439 7.23 -16.19 41.25
CA VAL A 439 5.94 -15.65 41.75
C VAL A 439 4.83 -15.79 40.69
N SER A 440 3.66 -16.19 41.17
CA SER A 440 2.45 -16.67 40.50
C SER A 440 1.65 -15.65 39.68
N ILE A 441 1.04 -16.15 38.59
CA ILE A 441 -0.01 -15.49 37.81
C ILE A 441 -1.35 -15.65 38.55
N ARG A 442 -2.00 -14.53 38.91
CA ARG A 442 -3.42 -14.52 39.29
C ARG A 442 -4.26 -14.33 38.04
N ILE A 443 -5.03 -15.36 37.73
CA ILE A 443 -6.11 -15.39 36.74
C ILE A 443 -7.33 -14.70 37.37
N PHE A 444 -7.87 -13.69 36.70
CA PHE A 444 -9.26 -13.27 36.91
C PHE A 444 -10.06 -13.59 35.65
N PHE A 445 -10.85 -14.66 35.74
CA PHE A 445 -12.01 -14.87 34.90
C PHE A 445 -13.10 -13.90 35.33
N HIS A 446 -13.71 -13.20 34.38
CA HIS A 446 -15.10 -12.80 34.52
C HIS A 446 -15.92 -13.44 33.39
N SER A 447 -16.54 -14.55 33.75
CA SER A 447 -17.65 -15.19 33.04
C SER A 447 -18.95 -14.48 33.35
N SER A 448 -19.79 -14.24 32.33
CA SER A 448 -21.26 -14.06 32.33
C SER A 448 -21.60 -13.49 30.93
N PHE A 449 -22.33 -14.10 30.00
CA PHE A 449 -23.46 -15.01 30.06
C PHE A 449 -23.43 -16.00 28.88
N THR A 450 -23.67 -17.27 29.21
CA THR A 450 -24.12 -18.34 28.33
C THR A 450 -25.63 -18.22 28.09
N ASN A 451 -26.11 -18.38 26.84
CA ASN A 451 -27.16 -19.35 26.49
C ASN A 451 -27.62 -19.27 25.02
N ASN A 452 -27.54 -20.43 24.36
CA ASN A 452 -28.51 -21.04 23.46
C ASN A 452 -29.16 -20.21 22.34
N LYS A 453 -28.78 -20.51 21.08
CA LYS A 453 -29.59 -21.37 20.18
C LYS A 453 -28.86 -21.61 18.86
N ILE A 454 -28.37 -22.83 18.69
CA ILE A 454 -28.25 -23.47 17.38
C ILE A 454 -29.64 -24.02 17.06
N SER A 455 -30.34 -23.41 16.10
CA SER A 455 -31.34 -24.08 15.27
C SER A 455 -31.92 -23.12 14.23
N ASN A 456 -31.84 -23.55 12.97
CA ASN A 456 -32.67 -23.14 11.83
C ASN A 456 -32.48 -21.74 11.26
N PHE A 457 -31.60 -21.63 10.27
CA PHE A 457 -31.91 -20.90 9.03
C PHE A 457 -31.28 -21.65 7.85
N SER A 458 -31.89 -22.79 7.51
CA SER A 458 -31.82 -23.32 6.16
C SER A 458 -32.87 -22.58 5.33
N GLN A 459 -32.49 -22.15 4.13
CA GLN A 459 -33.33 -21.68 3.03
C GLN A 459 -34.03 -20.32 3.22
N GLN A 460 -33.40 -19.27 2.68
CA GLN A 460 -34.00 -18.41 1.64
C GLN A 460 -32.97 -17.38 1.14
N PHE A 461 -32.23 -17.74 0.11
CA PHE A 461 -31.98 -16.83 -1.02
C PHE A 461 -32.14 -17.67 -2.28
N LYS A 462 -33.25 -17.42 -2.98
CA LYS A 462 -33.46 -17.89 -4.35
C LYS A 462 -32.37 -17.25 -5.22
N LEU A 463 -31.49 -18.07 -5.80
CA LEU A 463 -30.75 -17.66 -6.98
C LEU A 463 -31.74 -17.65 -8.16
N GLU A 464 -32.01 -16.48 -8.70
CA GLU A 464 -32.53 -16.37 -10.06
C GLU A 464 -31.35 -16.14 -11.01
N ASN A 465 -31.10 -17.17 -11.83
CA ASN A 465 -30.47 -17.20 -13.16
C ASN A 465 -29.07 -16.60 -13.34
N TYR A 466 -28.02 -17.43 -13.31
CA TYR A 466 -27.03 -17.57 -14.40
C TYR A 466 -26.42 -18.99 -14.40
N THR A 467 -26.17 -19.49 -15.61
CA THR A 467 -26.08 -20.90 -16.02
C THR A 467 -24.92 -21.71 -15.41
N THR A 468 -25.22 -22.90 -14.88
CA THR A 468 -24.26 -23.94 -14.50
C THR A 468 -24.26 -25.04 -15.57
N ILE A 469 -23.08 -25.51 -16.01
CA ILE A 469 -22.98 -26.81 -16.71
C ILE A 469 -22.10 -27.75 -15.88
N THR A 470 -22.77 -28.77 -15.37
CA THR A 470 -22.24 -29.97 -14.73
C THR A 470 -21.87 -30.99 -15.81
N THR A 471 -20.70 -31.63 -15.71
CA THR A 471 -20.31 -32.73 -16.61
C THR A 471 -20.99 -34.04 -16.22
N THR A 472 -21.87 -34.55 -17.07
CA THR A 472 -22.19 -35.99 -17.15
C THR A 472 -22.08 -36.47 -18.60
N SER A 473 -21.21 -37.44 -18.81
CA SER A 473 -20.97 -38.18 -20.04
C SER A 473 -22.23 -38.83 -20.61
N LYS A 474 -22.45 -38.67 -21.92
CA LYS A 474 -22.88 -39.73 -22.86
C LYS A 474 -22.76 -39.28 -24.33
N ARG A 475 -22.12 -40.14 -25.13
CA ARG A 475 -21.91 -40.05 -26.59
C ARG A 475 -23.22 -40.04 -27.38
N SER A 476 -23.25 -39.30 -28.50
CA SER A 476 -23.72 -39.82 -29.81
C SER A 476 -23.39 -38.84 -30.96
N ILE A 477 -23.21 -39.43 -32.14
CA ILE A 477 -22.57 -38.97 -33.38
C ILE A 477 -23.57 -38.27 -34.32
N SER A 478 -23.14 -37.24 -35.07
CA SER A 478 -23.25 -37.16 -36.56
C SER A 478 -22.71 -35.84 -37.15
N MET A 479 -21.79 -35.97 -38.11
CA MET A 479 -21.32 -34.94 -39.06
C MET A 479 -22.31 -34.79 -40.26
N PRO A 480 -21.95 -34.12 -41.39
CA PRO A 480 -21.82 -32.67 -41.63
C PRO A 480 -22.62 -32.22 -42.88
N ALA A 481 -22.67 -30.92 -43.25
CA ALA A 481 -22.64 -30.51 -44.68
C ALA A 481 -22.70 -28.99 -44.94
N LEU A 482 -21.69 -28.55 -45.72
CA LEU A 482 -21.71 -27.63 -46.87
C LEU A 482 -22.07 -26.13 -46.74
N ALA A 483 -21.02 -25.33 -47.03
CA ALA A 483 -21.06 -24.01 -47.67
C ALA A 483 -21.45 -24.12 -49.18
N PRO A 484 -21.42 -23.07 -50.06
CA PRO A 484 -21.13 -21.64 -49.87
C PRO A 484 -22.09 -20.68 -50.65
N LYS A 485 -21.98 -19.35 -50.45
CA LYS A 485 -21.95 -18.31 -51.52
C LYS A 485 -21.87 -16.86 -50.97
N THR A 486 -20.68 -16.28 -51.14
CA THR A 486 -20.32 -14.93 -51.63
C THR A 486 -21.42 -13.87 -51.84
N THR A 487 -21.25 -12.67 -51.26
CA THR A 487 -20.86 -11.44 -51.99
C THR A 487 -20.41 -10.33 -51.04
N GLU A 488 -19.50 -9.50 -51.55
CA GLU A 488 -18.56 -8.60 -50.87
C GLU A 488 -19.11 -7.23 -50.45
N ASN A 489 -18.25 -6.57 -49.65
CA ASN A 489 -18.09 -5.11 -49.43
C ASN A 489 -18.70 -4.54 -48.15
N SER A 490 -17.85 -4.33 -47.14
CA SER A 490 -17.40 -2.98 -46.72
C SER A 490 -16.38 -3.12 -45.59
N ALA A 491 -15.14 -2.70 -45.84
CA ALA A 491 -14.07 -2.70 -44.85
C ALA A 491 -14.42 -1.77 -43.67
N SER A 492 -14.70 -2.36 -42.52
CA SER A 492 -14.50 -1.74 -41.21
C SER A 492 -13.71 -2.75 -40.37
N GLN A 493 -12.43 -2.46 -40.19
CA GLN A 493 -11.58 -3.25 -39.30
C GLN A 493 -12.08 -3.08 -37.87
N LEU A 494 -12.83 -4.07 -37.40
CA LEU A 494 -13.08 -4.31 -35.99
C LEU A 494 -11.75 -4.67 -35.32
N GLN A 495 -11.53 -3.99 -34.21
CA GLN A 495 -10.43 -4.12 -33.27
C GLN A 495 -10.18 -5.58 -32.88
N SER A 496 -8.90 -5.97 -32.90
CA SER A 496 -8.36 -6.96 -31.95
C SER A 496 -7.24 -6.27 -31.17
N THR A 497 -7.62 -5.46 -30.20
CA THR A 497 -6.70 -5.03 -29.15
C THR A 497 -6.49 -6.22 -28.21
N THR A 498 -5.48 -7.03 -28.53
CA THR A 498 -4.90 -7.98 -27.58
C THR A 498 -4.32 -7.19 -26.42
N ASN A 499 -4.94 -7.31 -25.25
CA ASN A 499 -4.37 -6.82 -24.00
C ASN A 499 -3.12 -7.66 -23.68
N SER A 500 -1.97 -7.31 -24.27
CA SER A 500 -0.69 -7.90 -23.85
C SER A 500 -0.45 -7.48 -22.40
N VAL A 501 -0.46 -8.44 -21.48
CA VAL A 501 -0.09 -8.20 -20.08
C VAL A 501 1.35 -7.68 -20.07
N LYS A 502 1.54 -6.41 -19.73
CA LYS A 502 2.85 -5.74 -19.79
C LYS A 502 3.90 -6.57 -19.03
N GLY A 503 4.99 -6.95 -19.70
CA GLY A 503 6.18 -7.52 -19.08
C GLY A 503 6.30 -9.05 -19.01
N TRP A 504 5.33 -9.84 -19.51
CA TRP A 504 5.43 -11.32 -19.49
C TRP A 504 6.61 -11.85 -20.32
N ALA A 505 6.80 -11.35 -21.54
CA ALA A 505 7.92 -11.78 -22.38
C ALA A 505 9.28 -11.52 -21.72
N GLU A 506 9.41 -10.41 -20.99
CA GLU A 506 10.63 -10.09 -20.24
C GLU A 506 10.79 -10.99 -19.00
N PHE A 507 9.70 -11.27 -18.29
CA PHE A 507 9.68 -12.27 -17.21
C PHE A 507 10.10 -13.65 -17.72
N ALA A 508 9.47 -14.14 -18.80
CA ALA A 508 9.73 -15.44 -19.38
C ALA A 508 11.20 -15.57 -19.80
N LYS A 509 11.76 -14.53 -20.41
CA LYS A 509 13.18 -14.46 -20.76
C LYS A 509 14.09 -14.52 -19.54
N ASN A 510 13.79 -13.78 -18.48
CA ASN A 510 14.67 -13.65 -17.31
C ASN A 510 14.58 -14.85 -16.34
N VAL A 511 13.44 -15.54 -16.30
CA VAL A 511 13.23 -16.69 -15.40
C VAL A 511 13.64 -18.02 -16.03
N SER A 512 13.62 -18.13 -17.36
CA SER A 512 13.88 -19.39 -18.08
C SER A 512 15.36 -19.75 -18.15
N GLY A 513 15.67 -21.02 -17.92
CA GLY A 513 17.03 -21.54 -17.92
C GLY A 513 17.21 -22.80 -17.10
N GLU A 514 18.42 -23.34 -17.14
CA GLU A 514 18.95 -24.29 -16.17
C GLU A 514 19.48 -23.51 -14.97
N TRP A 515 19.01 -23.85 -13.78
CA TRP A 515 19.41 -23.21 -12.54
C TRP A 515 20.02 -24.26 -11.61
N ASP A 516 21.29 -24.13 -11.26
CA ASP A 516 22.01 -25.06 -10.40
C ASP A 516 22.34 -24.40 -9.07
N GLY A 517 22.30 -25.16 -7.97
CA GLY A 517 22.67 -24.60 -6.68
C GLY A 517 22.41 -25.52 -5.51
N PHE A 518 21.95 -24.93 -4.41
CA PHE A 518 21.74 -25.62 -3.16
C PHE A 518 20.37 -25.34 -2.57
N GLY A 519 19.82 -26.31 -1.84
CA GLY A 519 18.57 -26.17 -1.11
C GLY A 519 18.64 -26.77 0.27
N ALA A 520 18.10 -26.09 1.27
CA ALA A 520 18.03 -26.61 2.64
C ALA A 520 16.66 -26.36 3.27
N ASP A 521 16.27 -27.26 4.15
CA ASP A 521 15.04 -27.16 4.92
C ASP A 521 15.36 -26.63 6.32
N PHE A 522 14.51 -25.76 6.84
CA PHE A 522 14.65 -25.11 8.14
C PHE A 522 13.37 -25.32 8.94
N SER A 523 13.51 -25.50 10.25
CA SER A 523 12.38 -25.55 11.17
C SER A 523 11.63 -24.21 11.19
N LYS A 524 10.43 -24.18 11.80
CA LYS A 524 9.70 -22.93 12.06
C LYS A 524 10.48 -21.94 12.96
N GLN A 525 11.56 -22.38 13.62
CA GLN A 525 12.48 -21.54 14.42
C GLN A 525 13.62 -20.96 13.57
N GLY A 526 13.77 -21.37 12.31
CA GLY A 526 14.91 -20.98 11.45
C GLY A 526 16.15 -21.85 11.65
N GLU A 527 16.08 -22.93 12.44
CA GLU A 527 17.19 -23.87 12.59
C GLU A 527 17.28 -24.81 11.39
N PRO A 528 18.48 -25.04 10.81
CA PRO A 528 18.67 -25.92 9.66
C PRO A 528 18.38 -27.38 10.04
N ILE A 529 17.71 -28.09 9.14
CA ILE A 529 17.34 -29.50 9.32
C ILE A 529 18.38 -30.37 8.61
N GLU A 530 19.04 -31.24 9.37
CA GLU A 530 20.05 -32.17 8.84
C GLU A 530 19.40 -33.18 7.87
N LEU A 531 20.13 -33.50 6.79
CA LEU A 531 19.67 -34.49 5.82
C LEU A 531 19.59 -35.88 6.48
N PRO A 532 18.59 -36.71 6.12
CA PRO A 532 18.48 -38.06 6.65
C PRO A 532 19.72 -38.91 6.38
N GLU A 533 20.12 -39.75 7.34
CA GLU A 533 21.27 -40.65 7.16
C GLU A 533 21.16 -41.57 5.94
N SER A 534 19.93 -41.84 5.48
CA SER A 534 19.67 -42.68 4.30
C SER A 534 20.16 -42.05 2.98
N VAL A 535 20.40 -40.73 2.96
CA VAL A 535 20.84 -40.01 1.75
C VAL A 535 22.24 -39.43 1.87
N VAL A 536 22.84 -39.46 3.06
CA VAL A 536 24.17 -38.92 3.31
C VAL A 536 25.21 -40.06 3.23
N PRO A 537 26.25 -39.94 2.38
CA PRO A 537 27.32 -40.94 2.29
C PRO A 537 28.01 -41.20 3.64
N GLY A 538 28.35 -42.46 3.91
CA GLY A 538 28.97 -42.88 5.18
C GLY A 538 30.26 -42.14 5.54
N ALA A 539 31.02 -41.66 4.55
CA ALA A 539 32.23 -40.87 4.76
C ALA A 539 31.99 -39.57 5.56
N TYR A 540 30.85 -38.88 5.37
CA TYR A 540 30.51 -37.70 6.17
C TYR A 540 30.33 -38.04 7.65
N ARG A 541 29.81 -39.24 7.95
CA ARG A 541 29.70 -39.75 9.33
C ARG A 541 31.06 -40.03 9.94
N GLU A 542 31.97 -40.65 9.18
CA GLU A 542 33.34 -40.92 9.62
C GLU A 542 34.13 -39.63 9.89
N TRP A 543 33.79 -38.54 9.19
CA TRP A 543 34.40 -37.22 9.39
C TRP A 543 33.66 -36.36 10.41
N GLU A 544 32.57 -36.86 11.01
CA GLU A 544 31.69 -36.12 11.92
C GLU A 544 31.13 -34.83 11.31
N VAL A 545 30.95 -34.81 9.99
CA VAL A 545 30.42 -33.67 9.23
C VAL A 545 28.92 -33.85 9.02
N LYS A 546 28.13 -32.93 9.57
CA LYS A 546 26.69 -32.85 9.34
C LYS A 546 26.41 -32.23 7.98
N VAL A 547 25.49 -32.82 7.22
CA VAL A 547 25.09 -32.34 5.90
C VAL A 547 23.66 -31.81 5.97
N PHE A 548 23.47 -30.54 5.58
CA PHE A 548 22.18 -29.85 5.62
C PHE A 548 21.64 -29.52 4.23
N ASP A 549 22.53 -29.33 3.25
CA ASP A 549 22.16 -28.82 1.93
C ASP A 549 22.02 -29.97 0.94
N TRP A 550 20.91 -29.97 0.20
CA TRP A 550 20.79 -30.65 -1.07
C TRP A 550 21.58 -29.90 -2.13
N GLN A 551 22.27 -30.62 -3.00
CA GLN A 551 22.59 -30.07 -4.32
C GLN A 551 21.33 -30.16 -5.17
N THR A 552 21.00 -29.07 -5.88
CA THR A 552 19.73 -28.93 -6.58
C THR A 552 19.93 -28.46 -8.01
N GLN A 553 19.07 -28.95 -8.91
CA GLN A 553 18.86 -28.37 -10.23
C GLN A 553 17.41 -27.96 -10.39
N CYS A 554 17.17 -26.84 -11.05
CA CYS A 554 15.85 -26.27 -11.24
C CYS A 554 15.63 -25.78 -12.68
N PRO A 555 15.62 -26.67 -13.69
CA PRO A 555 15.23 -26.32 -15.05
C PRO A 555 13.87 -25.63 -15.03
N THR A 556 13.86 -24.37 -15.46
CA THR A 556 12.70 -23.48 -15.43
C THR A 556 12.40 -23.01 -16.85
N LEU A 557 11.14 -23.08 -17.27
CA LEU A 557 10.70 -22.63 -18.59
C LEU A 557 9.39 -21.86 -18.47
N ALA A 558 9.38 -20.66 -19.02
CA ALA A 558 8.17 -19.93 -19.37
C ALA A 558 8.16 -19.66 -20.88
N HIS A 559 7.03 -19.93 -21.53
CA HIS A 559 6.86 -19.58 -22.94
C HIS A 559 6.37 -18.14 -23.06
N ASP A 560 6.82 -17.45 -24.12
CA ASP A 560 6.36 -16.08 -24.43
C ASP A 560 5.00 -16.05 -25.16
N ASP A 561 4.27 -17.16 -25.11
CA ASP A 561 2.99 -17.33 -25.81
C ASP A 561 1.80 -16.78 -25.01
N ASP A 562 0.67 -16.61 -25.71
CA ASP A 562 -0.60 -16.14 -25.12
C ASP A 562 -1.16 -17.11 -24.06
N ALA A 563 -0.55 -18.29 -23.87
CA ALA A 563 -0.95 -19.29 -22.89
C ALA A 563 -0.37 -19.06 -21.49
N PHE A 564 0.55 -18.07 -21.32
CA PHE A 564 1.17 -17.74 -20.03
C PHE A 564 1.70 -18.97 -19.30
N SER A 565 2.34 -19.89 -20.02
CA SER A 565 2.79 -21.14 -19.42
C SER A 565 4.10 -20.93 -18.65
N PHE A 566 4.18 -21.47 -17.43
CA PHE A 566 5.37 -21.47 -16.59
C PHE A 566 5.48 -22.80 -15.84
N MET A 567 6.64 -23.44 -15.96
CA MET A 567 6.95 -24.69 -15.29
C MET A 567 8.40 -24.73 -14.81
N TYR A 568 8.65 -25.50 -13.76
CA TYR A 568 10.01 -25.89 -13.40
C TYR A 568 10.03 -27.31 -12.86
N LYS A 569 11.19 -27.97 -12.94
CA LYS A 569 11.43 -29.22 -12.22
C LYS A 569 12.38 -28.97 -11.09
N PHE A 570 12.01 -29.35 -9.89
CA PHE A 570 12.90 -29.31 -8.75
C PHE A 570 13.57 -30.68 -8.60
N ILE A 571 14.86 -30.74 -8.95
CA ILE A 571 15.67 -31.95 -8.93
C ILE A 571 16.59 -31.90 -7.72
N ARG A 572 16.49 -32.87 -6.81
CA ARG A 572 17.45 -33.05 -5.72
C ARG A 572 18.48 -34.09 -6.12
N LEU A 573 19.75 -33.80 -5.87
CA LEU A 573 20.86 -34.71 -6.11
C LEU A 573 21.37 -35.26 -4.78
N LEU A 574 21.83 -36.51 -4.78
CA LEU A 574 22.48 -37.10 -3.62
C LEU A 574 23.81 -36.37 -3.33
N PRO A 575 24.11 -36.05 -2.06
CA PRO A 575 25.43 -35.58 -1.66
C PRO A 575 26.52 -36.58 -2.07
N THR A 576 27.63 -36.08 -2.62
CA THR A 576 28.78 -36.90 -3.05
C THR A 576 30.04 -36.55 -2.24
N VAL A 577 31.06 -37.41 -2.28
CA VAL A 577 32.37 -37.20 -1.64
C VAL A 577 33.51 -37.46 -2.62
N GLY A 578 34.60 -36.70 -2.52
CA GLY A 578 35.84 -36.94 -3.28
C GLY A 578 35.70 -36.80 -4.80
N CYS A 579 36.49 -37.56 -5.57
CA CYS A 579 36.47 -37.53 -7.05
C CYS A 579 35.16 -38.04 -7.68
N GLU A 580 34.22 -38.54 -6.87
CA GLU A 580 32.85 -38.87 -7.30
C GLU A 580 31.93 -37.63 -7.33
N ALA A 581 32.46 -36.46 -6.97
CA ALA A 581 31.84 -35.15 -7.15
C ALA A 581 31.21 -34.95 -8.53
N ASP A 582 31.84 -35.47 -9.59
CA ASP A 582 31.38 -35.36 -10.98
C ASP A 582 30.26 -36.37 -11.35
N ALA A 583 29.90 -37.28 -10.44
CA ALA A 583 28.85 -38.30 -10.62
C ALA A 583 27.56 -37.88 -9.88
N ALA A 584 26.94 -36.79 -10.34
CA ALA A 584 25.63 -36.38 -9.83
C ALA A 584 24.60 -37.51 -9.98
N THR A 585 23.93 -37.88 -8.88
CA THR A 585 22.87 -38.89 -8.89
C THR A 585 21.55 -38.25 -8.45
N ARG A 586 20.49 -38.37 -9.25
CA ARG A 586 19.17 -37.82 -8.91
C ARG A 586 18.53 -38.62 -7.78
N TYR A 587 18.14 -37.93 -6.72
CA TYR A 587 17.37 -38.47 -5.61
C TYR A 587 15.87 -38.34 -5.85
N SER A 588 15.39 -37.14 -6.19
CA SER A 588 13.98 -36.86 -6.48
C SER A 588 13.82 -35.81 -7.58
N ILE A 589 12.67 -35.85 -8.26
CA ILE A 589 12.26 -34.86 -9.25
C ILE A 589 10.81 -34.49 -8.95
N ASP A 590 10.59 -33.22 -8.61
CA ASP A 590 9.26 -32.66 -8.38
C ASP A 590 8.95 -31.66 -9.50
N GLU A 591 8.02 -31.99 -10.39
CA GLU A 591 7.59 -31.08 -11.46
C GLU A 591 6.49 -30.14 -10.95
N ARG A 592 6.60 -28.86 -11.28
CA ARG A 592 5.65 -27.81 -10.86
C ARG A 592 5.22 -27.00 -12.08
N ASN A 593 3.93 -26.82 -12.26
CA ASN A 593 3.36 -26.00 -13.31
C ASN A 593 2.33 -25.02 -12.74
N ILE A 594 2.26 -23.79 -13.25
CA ILE A 594 1.26 -22.81 -12.79
C ILE A 594 -0.16 -23.15 -13.24
N SER A 595 -0.30 -24.01 -14.26
CA SER A 595 -1.59 -24.55 -14.69
C SER A 595 -2.06 -25.75 -13.85
N ASP A 596 -1.26 -26.20 -12.87
CA ASP A 596 -1.68 -27.26 -11.96
C ASP A 596 -2.89 -26.79 -11.15
N ALA A 597 -3.90 -27.65 -11.00
CA ALA A 597 -5.15 -27.35 -10.30
C ALA A 597 -4.96 -27.02 -8.80
N ASN A 598 -3.77 -27.32 -8.25
CA ASN A 598 -3.42 -27.01 -6.87
C ASN A 598 -2.78 -25.61 -6.70
N VAL A 599 -2.52 -24.88 -7.78
CA VAL A 599 -2.04 -23.50 -7.74
C VAL A 599 -3.22 -22.57 -7.53
N SER A 600 -3.19 -21.80 -6.45
CA SER A 600 -4.28 -20.89 -6.08
C SER A 600 -3.98 -19.43 -6.43
N ALA A 601 -2.70 -19.06 -6.54
CA ALA A 601 -2.29 -17.74 -7.00
C ALA A 601 -0.87 -17.78 -7.59
N PHE A 602 -0.62 -16.92 -8.59
CA PHE A 602 0.69 -16.70 -9.19
C PHE A 602 0.84 -15.23 -9.62
N VAL A 603 1.92 -14.58 -9.21
CA VAL A 603 2.25 -13.19 -9.56
C VAL A 603 3.72 -13.11 -9.97
N TYR A 604 4.03 -12.30 -10.97
CA TYR A 604 5.38 -12.17 -11.52
C TYR A 604 5.79 -10.70 -11.73
N GLN A 605 7.08 -10.47 -11.90
CA GLN A 605 7.65 -9.19 -12.33
C GLN A 605 8.55 -9.40 -13.56
N SER A 606 8.71 -8.37 -14.40
CA SER A 606 9.56 -8.48 -15.59
C SER A 606 11.02 -8.82 -15.28
N THR A 607 11.49 -8.61 -14.04
CA THR A 607 12.82 -9.03 -13.55
C THR A 607 13.02 -10.55 -13.52
N GLY A 608 11.97 -11.35 -13.67
CA GLY A 608 12.01 -12.80 -13.49
C GLY A 608 11.62 -13.26 -12.07
N CYS A 609 11.40 -12.33 -11.14
CA CYS A 609 10.90 -12.64 -9.81
C CYS A 609 9.42 -13.09 -9.86
N TYR A 610 9.03 -14.01 -8.98
CA TYR A 610 7.63 -14.45 -8.86
C TYR A 610 7.24 -14.86 -7.44
N VAL A 611 5.93 -14.91 -7.19
CA VAL A 611 5.31 -15.49 -5.98
C VAL A 611 4.24 -16.48 -6.41
N ALA A 612 4.24 -17.66 -5.80
CA ALA A 612 3.28 -18.73 -6.08
C ALA A 612 2.69 -19.29 -4.78
N ALA A 613 1.37 -19.45 -4.74
CA ALA A 613 0.65 -20.08 -3.64
C ALA A 613 0.03 -21.40 -4.10
N ARG A 614 0.37 -22.50 -3.43
CA ARG A 614 -0.09 -23.85 -3.77
C ARG A 614 -0.73 -24.56 -2.59
N SER A 615 -1.76 -25.35 -2.85
CA SER A 615 -2.35 -26.27 -1.88
C SER A 615 -1.69 -27.65 -2.00
N ASN A 616 -1.36 -28.27 -0.89
CA ASN A 616 -0.72 -29.60 -0.85
C ASN A 616 -1.75 -30.75 -0.79
N ASN A 617 -3.03 -30.49 -1.05
CA ASN A 617 -4.05 -31.55 -1.09
C ASN A 617 -3.91 -32.35 -2.38
N HIS A 618 -2.98 -33.31 -2.39
CA HIS A 618 -2.96 -34.38 -3.35
C HIS A 618 -4.12 -35.33 -3.02
N ASP A 619 -4.94 -35.60 -4.03
CA ASP A 619 -6.16 -36.41 -4.02
C ASP A 619 -7.41 -35.64 -3.60
N GLY A 620 -8.29 -35.40 -4.59
CA GLY A 620 -9.62 -34.80 -4.47
C GLY A 620 -10.63 -35.61 -3.65
N ASN A 621 -10.18 -36.27 -2.59
CA ASN A 621 -11.00 -36.96 -1.62
C ASN A 621 -11.14 -36.06 -0.38
N TYR A 622 -12.13 -35.16 -0.43
CA TYR A 622 -12.47 -34.19 0.63
C TYR A 622 -12.81 -34.83 2.00
N ASN A 623 -12.80 -36.16 2.09
CA ASN A 623 -13.28 -36.91 3.26
C ASN A 623 -12.17 -37.51 4.16
N THR A 624 -10.88 -37.32 3.86
CA THR A 624 -9.81 -37.92 4.71
C THR A 624 -8.61 -37.02 5.07
N ALA A 625 -8.62 -35.72 4.80
CA ALA A 625 -7.52 -34.83 5.22
C ALA A 625 -7.98 -33.71 6.16
N PRO A 626 -7.91 -33.87 7.49
CA PRO A 626 -8.37 -32.88 8.46
C PRO A 626 -7.47 -31.63 8.59
N TYR A 627 -6.46 -31.45 7.72
CA TYR A 627 -5.51 -30.33 7.82
C TYR A 627 -5.14 -29.80 6.43
N LEU A 628 -5.69 -28.64 6.02
CA LEU A 628 -5.22 -27.94 4.82
C LEU A 628 -3.79 -27.41 5.06
N SER A 629 -2.84 -27.84 4.21
CA SER A 629 -1.49 -27.28 4.15
C SER A 629 -1.21 -26.61 2.82
N TRP A 630 -0.47 -25.50 2.87
CA TRP A 630 -0.17 -24.64 1.73
C TRP A 630 1.34 -24.41 1.63
N GLU A 631 1.82 -24.29 0.41
CA GLU A 631 3.18 -23.83 0.09
C GLU A 631 3.11 -22.43 -0.50
N LEU A 632 3.85 -21.51 0.10
CA LEU A 632 4.04 -20.16 -0.39
C LEU A 632 5.49 -20.00 -0.85
N GLU A 633 5.68 -19.95 -2.16
CA GLU A 633 6.99 -19.83 -2.81
C GLU A 633 7.24 -18.39 -3.26
N HIS A 634 8.39 -17.85 -2.90
CA HIS A 634 8.92 -16.59 -3.40
C HIS A 634 10.21 -16.87 -4.16
N CYS A 635 10.33 -16.37 -5.39
CA CYS A 635 11.54 -16.44 -6.18
C CYS A 635 12.04 -15.02 -6.46
N LEU A 636 13.27 -14.74 -6.06
CA LEU A 636 13.92 -13.45 -6.16
C LEU A 636 15.17 -13.60 -7.02
N ILE A 637 15.20 -12.94 -8.18
CA ILE A 637 16.37 -12.87 -9.06
C ILE A 637 17.13 -11.58 -8.79
N ASP A 638 18.46 -11.63 -8.73
CA ASP A 638 19.29 -10.44 -8.58
C ASP A 638 19.08 -9.50 -9.78
N PRO A 639 18.63 -8.26 -9.58
CA PRO A 639 18.51 -7.31 -10.68
C PRO A 639 19.86 -6.90 -11.30
N ARG A 640 20.99 -7.13 -10.60
CA ARG A 640 22.33 -6.70 -11.02
C ARG A 640 22.97 -7.66 -12.02
N ASP A 641 22.92 -8.97 -11.75
CA ASP A 641 23.52 -9.99 -12.62
C ASP A 641 22.48 -10.79 -13.42
N LYS A 642 21.23 -10.89 -12.94
CA LYS A 642 20.14 -11.69 -13.50
C LYS A 642 20.45 -13.19 -13.63
N GLU A 643 21.53 -13.64 -13.01
CA GLU A 643 22.04 -15.01 -13.04
C GLU A 643 22.03 -15.63 -11.64
N SER A 644 21.84 -14.84 -10.59
CA SER A 644 21.71 -15.32 -9.22
C SER A 644 20.26 -15.23 -8.77
N ARG A 645 19.71 -16.30 -8.17
CA ARG A 645 18.37 -16.26 -7.57
C ARG A 645 18.27 -16.99 -6.24
N VAL A 646 17.35 -16.52 -5.42
CA VAL A 646 16.97 -17.16 -4.15
C VAL A 646 15.50 -17.53 -4.21
N ARG A 647 15.18 -18.79 -3.89
CA ARG A 647 13.79 -19.23 -3.70
C ARG A 647 13.52 -19.56 -2.25
N ILE A 648 12.42 -19.05 -1.69
CA ILE A 648 12.01 -19.27 -0.31
C ILE A 648 10.61 -19.85 -0.34
N VAL A 649 10.43 -21.05 0.22
CA VAL A 649 9.15 -21.74 0.30
C VAL A 649 8.74 -21.87 1.75
N GLN A 650 7.59 -21.33 2.11
CA GLN A 650 7.01 -21.46 3.43
C GLN A 650 5.89 -22.49 3.40
N VAL A 651 5.97 -23.50 4.26
CA VAL A 651 4.89 -24.48 4.40
C VAL A 651 4.04 -24.08 5.61
N VAL A 652 2.79 -23.72 5.36
CA VAL A 652 1.84 -23.29 6.39
C VAL A 652 0.68 -24.26 6.49
N ARG A 653 0.11 -24.40 7.68
CA ARG A 653 -1.06 -25.25 7.93
C ARG A 653 -2.14 -24.44 8.62
N LEU A 654 -3.39 -24.63 8.22
CA LEU A 654 -4.53 -24.08 8.93
C LEU A 654 -4.80 -24.93 10.18
N GLN A 655 -4.64 -24.34 11.36
CA GLN A 655 -4.95 -24.93 12.68
C GLN A 655 -5.79 -23.92 13.46
N ASP A 656 -6.97 -24.33 13.96
CA ASP A 656 -7.86 -23.46 14.76
C ASP A 656 -8.14 -22.09 14.11
N SER A 657 -8.42 -22.09 12.81
CA SER A 657 -8.63 -20.88 12.00
C SER A 657 -7.42 -19.93 11.93
N LYS A 658 -6.22 -20.40 12.26
CA LYS A 658 -4.95 -19.66 12.14
C LYS A 658 -3.99 -20.38 11.20
N LEU A 659 -3.24 -19.62 10.41
CA LEU A 659 -2.14 -20.16 9.61
C LEU A 659 -0.89 -20.30 10.49
N VAL A 660 -0.42 -21.53 10.63
CA VAL A 660 0.75 -21.87 11.45
C VAL A 660 1.88 -22.34 10.53
N LEU A 661 3.01 -21.63 10.56
CA LEU A 661 4.24 -22.02 9.87
C LEU A 661 4.75 -23.37 10.39
N GLN A 662 4.99 -24.29 9.46
CA GLN A 662 5.49 -25.63 9.75
C GLN A 662 7.00 -25.71 9.54
N ASN A 663 7.48 -25.30 8.36
CA ASN A 663 8.89 -25.24 8.00
C ASN A 663 9.12 -24.23 6.86
N ILE A 664 10.39 -23.96 6.58
CA ILE A 664 10.86 -23.08 5.52
C ILE A 664 11.85 -23.86 4.67
N LYS A 665 11.78 -23.73 3.34
CA LYS A 665 12.79 -24.27 2.42
C LYS A 665 13.45 -23.08 1.73
N VAL A 666 14.78 -23.08 1.68
CA VAL A 666 15.54 -22.00 1.02
C VAL A 666 16.42 -22.62 -0.06
N PHE A 667 16.43 -22.00 -1.22
CA PHE A 667 17.24 -22.39 -2.37
C PHE A 667 18.08 -21.20 -2.82
N CYS A 668 19.37 -21.44 -3.04
CA CYS A 668 20.30 -20.47 -3.60
C CYS A 668 20.81 -21.06 -4.92
N GLU A 669 20.42 -20.46 -6.03
CA GLU A 669 20.58 -21.03 -7.37
C GLU A 669 21.27 -20.01 -8.29
N HIS A 670 22.10 -20.51 -9.20
CA HIS A 670 22.77 -19.74 -10.24
C HIS A 670 22.36 -20.26 -11.61
N TRP A 671 22.24 -19.35 -12.57
CA TRP A 671 21.92 -19.66 -13.94
C TRP A 671 23.12 -20.36 -14.59
N TYR A 672 22.91 -21.58 -15.04
CA TYR A 672 23.92 -22.42 -15.67
C TYR A 672 23.89 -22.33 -17.19
N GLY A 673 22.70 -22.20 -17.78
CA GLY A 673 22.55 -22.20 -19.22
C GLY A 673 21.10 -22.13 -19.71
N PRO A 674 20.89 -22.12 -21.03
CA PRO A 674 19.56 -22.22 -21.62
C PRO A 674 18.84 -23.49 -21.18
N PHE A 675 17.52 -23.43 -21.07
CA PHE A 675 16.69 -24.57 -20.67
C PHE A 675 16.96 -25.81 -21.55
N ARG A 676 17.26 -26.93 -20.89
CA ARG A 676 17.48 -28.27 -21.46
C ARG A 676 16.71 -29.32 -20.67
N ASN A 677 15.66 -28.92 -19.95
CA ASN A 677 14.81 -29.81 -19.18
C ASN A 677 15.55 -30.70 -18.15
N GLY A 678 16.72 -30.26 -17.70
CA GLY A 678 17.60 -31.01 -16.82
C GLY A 678 18.35 -32.17 -17.49
N ASP A 679 18.40 -32.26 -18.83
CA ASP A 679 19.03 -33.37 -19.57
C ASP A 679 20.53 -33.53 -19.26
N GLN A 680 21.19 -32.45 -18.83
CA GLN A 680 22.56 -32.48 -18.36
C GLN A 680 22.59 -32.20 -16.84
N LEU A 681 23.18 -33.13 -16.09
CA LEU A 681 23.44 -32.89 -14.67
C LEU A 681 24.55 -31.86 -14.54
N GLY A 682 24.31 -30.86 -13.68
CA GLY A 682 25.24 -29.80 -13.36
C GLY A 682 26.49 -30.37 -12.69
N GLY A 683 27.64 -29.74 -12.93
CA GLY A 683 28.89 -30.10 -12.26
C GLY A 683 28.79 -29.98 -10.74
N CYS A 684 29.68 -30.64 -10.01
CA CYS A 684 29.69 -30.59 -8.55
C CYS A 684 29.81 -29.14 -8.06
N ALA A 685 28.78 -28.64 -7.39
CA ALA A 685 28.79 -27.27 -6.88
C ALA A 685 29.34 -27.18 -5.45
N ILE A 686 29.72 -28.29 -4.80
CA ILE A 686 30.01 -28.35 -3.35
C ILE A 686 31.10 -27.32 -2.98
N GLN A 687 30.71 -26.32 -2.18
CA GLN A 687 31.62 -25.42 -1.50
C GLN A 687 32.09 -26.06 -0.18
N ASP A 688 33.25 -25.64 0.34
CA ASP A 688 33.87 -26.17 1.57
C ASP A 688 32.99 -26.02 2.85
N SER A 689 31.86 -25.31 2.79
CA SER A 689 30.90 -25.18 3.91
C SER A 689 29.46 -25.06 3.42
N ALA A 690 28.55 -25.84 4.03
CA ALA A 690 27.11 -25.79 3.76
C ALA A 690 26.53 -24.39 4.03
N PHE A 691 25.75 -23.83 3.09
CA PHE A 691 25.13 -22.51 3.24
C PHE A 691 24.15 -22.47 4.42
N ALA A 692 23.43 -23.56 4.69
CA ALA A 692 22.50 -23.61 5.81
C ALA A 692 23.19 -23.57 7.19
N SER A 693 24.47 -23.91 7.24
CA SER A 693 25.29 -23.82 8.46
C SER A 693 25.99 -22.46 8.63
N THR A 694 25.78 -21.52 7.70
CA THR A 694 26.35 -20.18 7.81
C THR A 694 25.73 -19.44 8.99
N LYS A 695 26.57 -18.72 9.74
CA LYS A 695 26.10 -17.93 10.90
C LYS A 695 25.02 -16.96 10.41
N ALA A 696 23.84 -17.04 11.01
CA ALA A 696 22.74 -16.11 10.77
C ALA A 696 23.22 -14.65 10.90
N LEU A 697 22.61 -13.77 10.12
CA LEU A 697 22.80 -12.33 10.28
C LEU A 697 22.34 -11.92 11.68
N ASP A 698 23.00 -10.92 12.26
CA ASP A 698 22.49 -10.33 13.49
C ASP A 698 21.10 -9.74 13.19
N PRO A 699 20.06 -10.03 14.00
CA PRO A 699 18.76 -9.40 13.90
C PRO A 699 18.84 -7.89 13.61
N ALA A 700 19.75 -7.15 14.27
CA ALA A 700 19.92 -5.70 14.06
C ALA A 700 20.36 -5.34 12.62
N GLU A 701 21.11 -6.21 11.95
CA GLU A 701 21.54 -6.00 10.56
C GLU A 701 20.37 -6.12 9.56
N VAL A 702 19.30 -6.80 9.95
CA VAL A 702 18.13 -7.07 9.09
C VAL A 702 16.91 -6.26 9.51
N ILE A 703 16.68 -6.05 10.81
CA ILE A 703 15.58 -5.21 11.33
C ILE A 703 15.63 -3.81 10.68
N GLY A 704 14.49 -3.37 10.14
CA GLY A 704 14.31 -2.14 9.36
C GLY A 704 12.93 -2.08 8.70
N VAL A 705 12.58 -0.93 8.09
CA VAL A 705 11.34 -0.77 7.31
C VAL A 705 11.61 -1.17 5.85
N TRP A 706 10.82 -2.11 5.34
CA TRP A 706 10.97 -2.70 4.00
C TRP A 706 9.92 -2.14 3.04
N GLU A 707 10.34 -1.74 1.84
CA GLU A 707 9.45 -1.25 0.80
C GLU A 707 9.44 -2.23 -0.38
N GLY A 708 8.29 -2.86 -0.66
CA GLY A 708 8.09 -3.71 -1.83
C GLY A 708 7.37 -2.94 -2.95
N LYS A 709 7.92 -2.93 -4.17
CA LYS A 709 7.21 -2.41 -5.34
C LYS A 709 5.95 -3.26 -5.59
N HIS A 710 4.77 -2.64 -5.52
CA HIS A 710 3.50 -3.32 -5.70
C HIS A 710 3.34 -3.81 -7.15
N ALA A 711 3.10 -5.10 -7.33
CA ALA A 711 2.62 -5.69 -8.58
C ALA A 711 1.38 -6.53 -8.28
N ILE A 712 0.26 -6.22 -8.93
CA ILE A 712 -1.01 -6.97 -8.83
C ILE A 712 -1.19 -7.68 -10.18
N SER A 713 -1.28 -9.01 -10.18
CA SER A 713 -1.68 -9.79 -11.36
C SER A 713 -3.00 -10.50 -11.06
N SER A 714 -4.01 -10.32 -11.90
CA SER A 714 -5.30 -11.01 -11.81
C SER A 714 -5.28 -12.25 -12.70
N PHE A 715 -5.49 -13.43 -12.11
CA PHE A 715 -5.57 -14.69 -12.83
C PHE A 715 -6.99 -14.89 -13.41
N ASN A 716 -7.14 -14.70 -14.72
CA ASN A 716 -8.25 -15.24 -15.50
C ASN A 716 -7.62 -15.86 -16.75
N ASN A 717 -7.44 -17.18 -16.76
CA ASN A 717 -7.48 -18.06 -17.94
C ASN A 717 -7.13 -19.49 -17.52
N ALA A 718 -8.13 -20.36 -17.41
CA ALA A 718 -7.93 -21.81 -17.54
C ALA A 718 -8.20 -22.18 -19.00
N PRO A 719 -7.34 -22.95 -19.69
CA PRO A 719 -7.61 -23.41 -21.05
C PRO A 719 -8.76 -24.43 -21.04
N GLU A 720 -9.71 -24.28 -21.96
CA GLU A 720 -10.67 -25.33 -22.28
C GLU A 720 -9.90 -26.58 -22.74
N VAL A 721 -10.04 -27.68 -21.99
CA VAL A 721 -9.59 -29.00 -22.42
C VAL A 721 -10.41 -29.40 -23.64
N ARG A 722 -9.84 -29.22 -24.84
CA ARG A 722 -10.38 -29.79 -26.08
C ARG A 722 -10.35 -31.31 -25.99
N THR A 723 -11.47 -31.94 -25.63
CA THR A 723 -11.66 -33.37 -25.87
C THR A 723 -11.92 -33.61 -27.35
N LYS A 724 -10.93 -34.27 -28.00
CA LYS A 724 -10.88 -34.86 -29.35
C LYS A 724 -11.88 -34.41 -30.41
#